data_AF-A0A815PXX5-F1
#
_entry.id   AF-A0A815PXX5-F1
#
_cell.length_a   1.000
_cell.length_b   1.000
_cell.length_c   1.000
_cell.angle_alpha   90.00
_cell.angle_beta   90.00
_cell.angle_gamma   90.00
#
_symmetry.space_group_name_H-M   'P 1'
#
loop_
_entity.id
_entity.type
_entity.pdbx_description
1 polymer ?
#
loop_
_entity_poly.entity_id
_entity_poly.type
_entity_poly.pdbx_seq_one_letter_code
_entity_poly.pdbx_strand_id
1 'polypeptide(L)'
;TTYKSLVIKHGNTLQCPCSSITSVYDAFINIEPIFHPICLSPFASDEWRINVTKDLVPDLSIYTAADYRRFLSSHLQFLTGLCQLSIQSVNNSINQFLSSFFITAQLVPSITFDQIIYSLINQSKMNAPLMFSRFLFLLRTTNHGNAIVSAYETNFKYVAAPWYDSYSDQIAITQAITYDNGCSCALYSNCTTQASFVQRNSSEIFEITGLKMGCTSSESFLSSTLECFYDLSCINLIQYHTSIFDEHDIVNASEPLSITDSRFLMNTTIMDLINDLFVDQWSTTINYSAYFDQCSPTFCSYTYVQQFNSLYTVTVSLGFYGGLSFILKWICPKIIYYLFKLNQFRKKRTNTIQSTNSLEMNTTENVNITIISKDTQVTDVNSKTMITISPPSIFSFSKLLCIIIVGILITIMIVMIIIPFVYLNQHKKNEAIQTILSTTLKNTTINTDVSITTISTSTISTSQLIFETIRINGSQFCYSDSRSSFIAVGDFNSDNCADIVHYTCDRENINVVLNYNDGSFQVSYIFPFDNGNHPYMIIVDDFDGDGHLDFAFTNNGAYKIGILLGDGTGNFGELKTFLNENPGQSFSFISNDFNNDGHVDIVTTYYSDDQIVLLVGVGDGTFFIESSFYNNFCSRPTSFATGDFNNDNQMDLAVTSSANYLCILLNTGNEQFDLSMMVPTETFNFAWSIITADFNNDNHLDISMVNFLNNNIAVMFGNNDGTFGTQMIYKTGILGSSRYLITGDFDNDGQLDLVINNYVGSSINILFGSQNGTFFDQITFTVGGAPLAIATGDFNNDKKLDLVVTFQKQAFLIILLNTCNFGRREFVMEEKTHLPIE
;
A
#
# COMPACT_ATOMS: atom_id res chain seq x y z
N THR A 1 -22.27 12.35 28.16
CA THR A 1 -22.75 13.73 27.85
C THR A 1 -21.62 14.71 27.59
N THR A 2 -20.54 14.70 28.39
CA THR A 2 -19.37 15.60 28.29
C THR A 2 -18.67 15.63 26.92
N TYR A 3 -18.38 14.49 26.29
CA TYR A 3 -17.70 14.45 24.98
C TYR A 3 -18.48 15.20 23.89
N LYS A 4 -19.79 14.90 23.71
CA LYS A 4 -20.64 15.57 22.71
C LYS A 4 -20.68 17.10 22.89
N SER A 5 -20.68 17.61 24.13
CA SER A 5 -20.60 19.06 24.38
C SER A 5 -19.23 19.67 24.07
N LEU A 6 -18.13 18.91 24.20
CA LEU A 6 -16.79 19.37 23.82
C LEU A 6 -16.62 19.41 22.31
N VAL A 7 -17.11 18.39 21.58
CA VAL A 7 -17.10 18.36 20.10
C VAL A 7 -17.84 19.57 19.52
N ILE A 8 -19.03 19.90 20.05
CA ILE A 8 -19.82 21.06 19.58
C ILE A 8 -19.06 22.39 19.79
N LYS A 9 -18.25 22.50 20.83
CA LYS A 9 -17.60 23.77 21.23
C LYS A 9 -16.16 23.93 20.71
N HIS A 10 -15.46 22.82 20.49
CA HIS A 10 -14.03 22.76 20.23
C HIS A 10 -13.64 21.74 19.15
N GLY A 11 -14.59 21.22 18.35
CA GLY A 11 -14.42 20.05 17.47
C GLY A 11 -13.10 19.99 16.69
N ASN A 12 -12.73 21.04 15.96
CA ASN A 12 -11.53 21.05 15.11
C ASN A 12 -10.20 21.08 15.88
N THR A 13 -10.24 21.35 17.20
CA THR A 13 -9.05 21.37 18.06
C THR A 13 -9.10 20.32 19.18
N LEU A 14 -10.19 19.57 19.30
CA LEU A 14 -10.40 18.55 20.32
C LEU A 14 -9.70 17.25 19.93
N GLN A 15 -8.75 16.82 20.74
CA GLN A 15 -8.07 15.53 20.61
C GLN A 15 -8.40 14.67 21.83
N CYS A 16 -8.85 13.44 21.59
CA CYS A 16 -9.19 12.48 22.63
C CYS A 16 -8.47 11.16 22.30
N PRO A 17 -7.35 10.83 22.96
CA PRO A 17 -6.66 9.56 22.74
C PRO A 17 -7.59 8.38 23.02
N CYS A 18 -7.55 7.39 22.13
CA CYS A 18 -8.36 6.18 22.24
C CYS A 18 -7.74 5.23 23.29
N SER A 19 -8.54 4.53 24.08
CA SER A 19 -8.04 3.55 25.06
C SER A 19 -7.70 2.18 24.45
N SER A 20 -8.27 1.85 23.28
CA SER A 20 -7.92 0.68 22.47
C SER A 20 -7.65 1.13 21.03
N ILE A 21 -6.40 1.03 20.58
CA ILE A 21 -5.99 1.51 19.24
C ILE A 21 -6.68 0.71 18.11
N THR A 22 -7.11 -0.52 18.39
CA THR A 22 -7.79 -1.42 17.44
C THR A 22 -9.19 -1.81 17.92
N SER A 23 -10.08 -2.09 16.98
CA SER A 23 -11.43 -2.63 17.21
C SER A 23 -11.87 -3.44 15.99
N VAL A 24 -12.37 -4.67 16.18
CA VAL A 24 -12.86 -5.53 15.08
C VAL A 24 -14.19 -4.97 14.54
N TYR A 25 -14.37 -4.91 13.22
CA TYR A 25 -15.59 -4.33 12.62
C TYR A 25 -16.88 -5.03 13.07
N ASP A 26 -16.86 -6.35 13.25
CA ASP A 26 -17.96 -7.16 13.80
C ASP A 26 -18.53 -6.63 15.15
N ALA A 27 -17.71 -5.94 15.95
CA ALA A 27 -18.14 -5.41 17.24
C ALA A 27 -19.11 -4.21 17.13
N PHE A 28 -19.20 -3.55 15.97
CA PHE A 28 -20.01 -2.35 15.78
C PHE A 28 -20.66 -2.21 14.39
N ILE A 29 -20.49 -3.18 13.50
CA ILE A 29 -21.17 -3.29 12.19
C ILE A 29 -21.81 -4.67 12.09
N ASN A 30 -23.08 -4.73 11.66
CA ASN A 30 -23.70 -5.95 11.15
C ASN A 30 -24.17 -5.72 9.70
N ILE A 31 -23.90 -6.70 8.82
CA ILE A 31 -24.24 -6.70 7.39
C ILE A 31 -25.00 -7.98 7.07
N GLU A 32 -26.28 -7.86 6.73
CA GLU A 32 -27.16 -8.96 6.34
C GLU A 32 -27.60 -8.80 4.87
N PRO A 33 -27.10 -9.64 3.95
CA PRO A 33 -27.53 -9.63 2.55
C PRO A 33 -28.86 -10.37 2.40
N ILE A 34 -29.78 -9.79 1.64
CA ILE A 34 -31.04 -10.42 1.23
C ILE A 34 -30.86 -10.86 -0.22
N PHE A 35 -30.78 -12.17 -0.44
CA PHE A 35 -30.64 -12.76 -1.77
C PHE A 35 -31.99 -12.89 -2.49
N HIS A 36 -31.93 -12.87 -3.81
CA HIS A 36 -33.08 -12.95 -4.70
C HIS A 36 -33.84 -14.26 -4.49
N PRO A 37 -35.20 -14.24 -4.44
CA PRO A 37 -36.02 -15.42 -4.14
C PRO A 37 -35.68 -16.66 -4.97
N ILE A 38 -35.24 -16.51 -6.22
CA ILE A 38 -34.80 -17.64 -7.07
C ILE A 38 -33.75 -18.53 -6.39
N CYS A 39 -32.76 -17.96 -5.69
CA CYS A 39 -31.66 -18.70 -5.07
C CYS A 39 -32.05 -19.39 -3.76
N LEU A 40 -33.20 -19.04 -3.19
CA LEU A 40 -33.78 -19.66 -2.00
C LEU A 40 -34.98 -20.57 -2.35
N SER A 41 -35.39 -20.59 -3.62
CA SER A 41 -36.52 -21.36 -4.13
C SER A 41 -36.12 -22.80 -4.51
N PRO A 42 -37.10 -23.72 -4.63
CA PRO A 42 -36.86 -25.06 -5.17
C PRO A 42 -36.22 -25.06 -6.56
N PHE A 43 -36.42 -24.02 -7.39
CA PHE A 43 -35.88 -23.97 -8.76
C PHE A 43 -34.36 -24.02 -8.83
N ALA A 44 -33.66 -23.55 -7.79
CA ALA A 44 -32.21 -23.60 -7.68
C ALA A 44 -31.70 -24.83 -6.89
N SER A 45 -32.56 -25.82 -6.60
CA SER A 45 -32.20 -27.04 -5.87
C SER A 45 -31.86 -28.21 -6.80
N ASP A 46 -31.00 -29.11 -6.31
CA ASP A 46 -30.72 -30.39 -6.99
C ASP A 46 -31.96 -31.28 -7.09
N GLU A 47 -32.89 -31.22 -6.13
CA GLU A 47 -34.13 -32.00 -6.15
C GLU A 47 -35.02 -31.62 -7.34
N TRP A 48 -35.24 -30.32 -7.57
CA TRP A 48 -35.98 -29.85 -8.74
C TRP A 48 -35.29 -30.23 -10.05
N ARG A 49 -33.96 -30.02 -10.14
CA ARG A 49 -33.15 -30.42 -11.30
C ARG A 49 -33.30 -31.90 -11.60
N ILE A 50 -33.17 -32.77 -10.60
CA ILE A 50 -33.32 -34.22 -10.76
C ILE A 50 -34.74 -34.56 -11.20
N ASN A 51 -35.77 -34.04 -10.51
CA ASN A 51 -37.17 -34.37 -10.80
C ASN A 51 -37.58 -33.98 -12.23
N VAL A 52 -37.18 -32.80 -12.71
CA VAL A 52 -37.51 -32.31 -14.07
C VAL A 52 -36.65 -32.94 -15.17
N THR A 53 -35.50 -33.53 -14.83
CA THR A 53 -34.61 -34.17 -15.84
C THR A 53 -34.64 -35.69 -15.83
N LYS A 54 -35.25 -36.32 -14.82
CA LYS A 54 -35.30 -37.77 -14.57
C LYS A 54 -35.73 -38.61 -15.78
N ASP A 55 -36.75 -38.15 -16.50
CA ASP A 55 -37.38 -38.89 -17.61
C ASP A 55 -36.82 -38.49 -18.99
N LEU A 56 -35.84 -37.58 -19.05
CA LEU A 56 -35.17 -37.22 -20.30
C LEU A 56 -34.31 -38.37 -20.80
N VAL A 57 -34.41 -38.68 -22.09
CA VAL A 57 -33.65 -39.80 -22.67
C VAL A 57 -32.17 -39.40 -22.74
N PRO A 58 -31.23 -40.23 -22.26
CA PRO A 58 -29.79 -39.91 -22.28
C PRO A 58 -29.21 -39.68 -23.68
N ASP A 59 -29.85 -40.23 -24.71
CA ASP A 59 -29.49 -40.00 -26.11
C ASP A 59 -30.08 -38.67 -26.62
N LEU A 60 -29.25 -37.64 -26.55
CA LEU A 60 -29.56 -36.29 -27.04
C LEU A 60 -29.85 -36.23 -28.56
N SER A 61 -29.47 -37.24 -29.35
CA SER A 61 -29.71 -37.25 -30.80
C SER A 61 -31.20 -37.37 -31.18
N ILE A 62 -32.02 -37.83 -30.23
CA ILE A 62 -33.48 -37.96 -30.37
C ILE A 62 -34.17 -36.58 -30.35
N TYR A 63 -33.50 -35.56 -29.82
CA TYR A 63 -34.01 -34.18 -29.75
C TYR A 63 -33.37 -33.30 -30.84
N THR A 64 -34.19 -32.54 -31.55
CA THR A 64 -33.69 -31.61 -32.58
C THR A 64 -32.82 -30.54 -31.93
N ALA A 65 -31.93 -29.90 -32.70
CA ALA A 65 -31.10 -28.81 -32.18
C ALA A 65 -31.89 -27.55 -31.74
N ALA A 66 -33.19 -27.50 -32.06
CA ALA A 66 -34.13 -26.47 -31.65
C ALA A 66 -34.93 -26.82 -30.37
N ASP A 67 -34.72 -28.01 -29.80
CA ASP A 67 -35.45 -28.49 -28.62
C ASP A 67 -34.72 -28.13 -27.31
N TYR A 68 -35.41 -27.37 -26.45
CA TYR A 68 -34.87 -26.89 -25.19
C TYR A 68 -34.48 -28.01 -24.20
N ARG A 69 -35.00 -29.23 -24.34
CA ARG A 69 -34.64 -30.38 -23.47
C ARG A 69 -33.15 -30.69 -23.46
N ARG A 70 -32.42 -30.32 -24.53
CA ARG A 70 -30.96 -30.45 -24.61
C ARG A 70 -30.23 -29.51 -23.65
N PHE A 71 -30.77 -28.31 -23.44
CA PHE A 71 -30.19 -27.25 -22.61
C PHE A 71 -30.73 -27.23 -21.17
N LEU A 72 -31.95 -27.75 -20.95
CA LEU A 72 -32.66 -27.62 -19.67
C LEU A 72 -31.84 -28.10 -18.45
N SER A 73 -31.20 -29.27 -18.54
CA SER A 73 -30.40 -29.82 -17.43
C SER A 73 -29.19 -28.93 -17.12
N SER A 74 -28.49 -28.44 -18.15
CA SER A 74 -27.33 -27.57 -17.96
C SER A 74 -27.76 -26.21 -17.40
N HIS A 75 -28.86 -25.62 -17.88
CA HIS A 75 -29.39 -24.35 -17.37
C HIS A 75 -29.81 -24.43 -15.89
N LEU A 76 -30.49 -25.49 -15.47
CA LEU A 76 -30.83 -25.69 -14.04
C LEU A 76 -29.57 -25.91 -13.19
N GLN A 77 -28.57 -26.65 -13.70
CA GLN A 77 -27.28 -26.81 -13.02
C GLN A 77 -26.50 -25.48 -12.91
N PHE A 78 -26.51 -24.65 -13.96
CA PHE A 78 -25.95 -23.30 -13.94
C PHE A 78 -26.66 -22.44 -12.88
N LEU A 79 -28.00 -22.45 -12.82
CA LEU A 79 -28.75 -21.71 -11.80
C LEU A 79 -28.33 -22.10 -10.38
N THR A 80 -28.34 -23.39 -10.07
CA THR A 80 -27.93 -23.94 -8.77
C THR A 80 -26.51 -23.50 -8.41
N GLY A 81 -25.54 -23.71 -9.30
CA GLY A 81 -24.14 -23.36 -9.05
C GLY A 81 -23.91 -21.86 -8.90
N LEU A 82 -24.54 -21.03 -9.74
CA LEU A 82 -24.43 -19.58 -9.68
C LEU A 82 -25.01 -19.00 -8.39
N CYS A 83 -26.16 -19.51 -7.93
CA CYS A 83 -26.75 -19.13 -6.66
C CYS A 83 -25.87 -19.53 -5.47
N GLN A 84 -25.38 -20.78 -5.43
CA GLN A 84 -24.48 -21.26 -4.37
C GLN A 84 -23.19 -20.43 -4.30
N LEU A 85 -22.53 -20.21 -5.45
CA LEU A 85 -21.28 -19.45 -5.52
C LEU A 85 -21.49 -17.96 -5.17
N SER A 86 -22.63 -17.37 -5.56
CA SER A 86 -22.94 -15.97 -5.21
C SER A 86 -23.14 -15.81 -3.71
N ILE A 87 -23.93 -16.71 -3.08
CA ILE A 87 -24.14 -16.72 -1.63
C ILE A 87 -22.81 -16.92 -0.89
N GLN A 88 -22.00 -17.89 -1.30
CA GLN A 88 -20.70 -18.16 -0.69
C GLN A 88 -19.73 -16.99 -0.87
N SER A 89 -19.67 -16.37 -2.05
CA SER A 89 -18.78 -15.24 -2.35
C SER A 89 -19.14 -14.00 -1.52
N VAL A 90 -20.44 -13.68 -1.40
CA VAL A 90 -20.93 -12.59 -0.55
C VAL A 90 -20.61 -12.87 0.91
N ASN A 91 -20.96 -14.04 1.44
CA ASN A 91 -20.74 -14.37 2.86
C ASN A 91 -19.24 -14.38 3.21
N ASN A 92 -18.38 -14.94 2.35
CA ASN A 92 -16.93 -14.91 2.56
C ASN A 92 -16.40 -13.46 2.57
N SER A 93 -16.86 -12.60 1.64
CA SER A 93 -16.46 -11.19 1.60
C SER A 93 -16.92 -10.41 2.82
N ILE A 94 -18.13 -10.67 3.34
CA ILE A 94 -18.63 -10.07 4.58
C ILE A 94 -17.80 -10.54 5.77
N ASN A 95 -17.59 -11.85 5.92
CA ASN A 95 -16.83 -12.42 7.03
C ASN A 95 -15.39 -11.89 7.05
N GLN A 96 -14.72 -11.83 5.89
CA GLN A 96 -13.39 -11.24 5.75
C GLN A 96 -13.40 -9.77 6.19
N PHE A 97 -14.35 -8.97 5.71
CA PHE A 97 -14.48 -7.56 6.11
C PHE A 97 -14.73 -7.41 7.62
N LEU A 98 -15.72 -8.10 8.18
CA LEU A 98 -16.09 -8.00 9.60
C LEU A 98 -14.98 -8.48 10.55
N SER A 99 -14.17 -9.45 10.13
CA SER A 99 -13.00 -9.94 10.87
C SER A 99 -11.81 -8.98 10.90
N SER A 100 -11.79 -7.97 10.02
CA SER A 100 -10.68 -7.00 9.95
C SER A 100 -10.79 -5.90 11.01
N PHE A 101 -9.69 -5.16 11.21
CA PHE A 101 -9.59 -4.16 12.27
C PHE A 101 -9.82 -2.74 11.76
N PHE A 102 -10.60 -1.98 12.52
CA PHE A 102 -10.60 -0.53 12.50
C PHE A 102 -9.53 0.00 13.46
N ILE A 103 -8.60 0.80 12.96
CA ILE A 103 -7.44 1.27 13.72
C ILE A 103 -7.50 2.79 13.88
N THR A 104 -7.58 3.27 15.13
CA THR A 104 -7.68 4.71 15.42
C THR A 104 -6.89 5.08 16.68
N ALA A 105 -5.86 5.91 16.54
CA ALA A 105 -5.10 6.46 17.69
C ALA A 105 -5.90 7.52 18.50
N GLN A 106 -6.93 8.11 17.91
CA GLN A 106 -7.81 9.10 18.54
C GLN A 106 -9.27 8.76 18.27
N LEU A 107 -10.16 9.04 19.22
CA LEU A 107 -11.59 8.80 19.08
C LEU A 107 -12.18 9.63 17.93
N VAL A 108 -12.61 8.94 16.88
CA VAL A 108 -13.22 9.54 15.70
C VAL A 108 -14.61 10.11 16.06
N PRO A 109 -14.94 11.36 15.67
CA PRO A 109 -16.27 11.91 15.85
C PRO A 109 -17.33 11.12 15.06
N SER A 110 -18.52 10.88 15.64
CA SER A 110 -19.63 10.11 15.02
C SER A 110 -19.88 10.40 13.54
N ILE A 111 -19.94 11.67 13.10
CA ILE A 111 -20.20 12.01 11.69
C ILE A 111 -19.08 11.50 10.77
N THR A 112 -17.83 11.66 11.19
CA THR A 112 -16.65 11.20 10.44
C THR A 112 -16.52 9.68 10.47
N PHE A 113 -16.85 9.06 11.61
CA PHE A 113 -16.92 7.61 11.75
C PHE A 113 -17.96 7.03 10.78
N ASP A 114 -19.20 7.54 10.81
CA ASP A 114 -20.27 7.09 9.92
C ASP A 114 -19.83 7.21 8.44
N GLN A 115 -19.22 8.34 8.04
CA GLN A 115 -18.69 8.53 6.68
C GLN A 115 -17.63 7.50 6.28
N ILE A 116 -16.64 7.24 7.14
CA ILE A 116 -15.59 6.26 6.88
C ILE A 116 -16.20 4.85 6.76
N ILE A 117 -17.04 4.46 7.72
CA ILE A 117 -17.66 3.14 7.77
C ILE A 117 -18.59 2.92 6.57
N TYR A 118 -19.44 3.89 6.19
CA TYR A 118 -20.27 3.77 4.98
C TYR A 118 -19.42 3.64 3.71
N SER A 119 -18.29 4.35 3.60
CA SER A 119 -17.39 4.21 2.45
C SER A 119 -16.77 2.82 2.37
N LEU A 120 -16.27 2.29 3.49
CA LEU A 120 -15.68 0.95 3.58
C LEU A 120 -16.69 -0.15 3.29
N ILE A 121 -17.90 -0.06 3.86
CA ILE A 121 -19.01 -0.98 3.58
C ILE A 121 -19.36 -0.97 2.09
N ASN A 122 -19.47 0.20 1.47
CA ASN A 122 -19.79 0.31 0.05
C ASN A 122 -18.67 -0.26 -0.83
N GLN A 123 -17.40 -0.04 -0.48
CA GLN A 123 -16.26 -0.64 -1.18
C GLN A 123 -16.28 -2.17 -1.06
N SER A 124 -16.57 -2.71 0.13
CA SER A 124 -16.73 -4.16 0.33
C SER A 124 -17.86 -4.73 -0.54
N LYS A 125 -19.03 -4.07 -0.58
CA LYS A 125 -20.17 -4.47 -1.43
C LYS A 125 -19.84 -4.49 -2.93
N MET A 126 -18.97 -3.58 -3.40
CA MET A 126 -18.55 -3.50 -4.80
C MET A 126 -17.47 -4.50 -5.19
N ASN A 127 -16.63 -4.94 -4.24
CA ASN A 127 -15.50 -5.83 -4.53
C ASN A 127 -15.94 -7.27 -4.87
N ALA A 128 -16.94 -7.83 -4.17
CA ALA A 128 -17.37 -9.21 -4.40
C ALA A 128 -17.96 -9.44 -5.82
N PRO A 129 -18.90 -8.61 -6.32
CA PRO A 129 -19.43 -8.76 -7.68
C PRO A 129 -18.36 -8.58 -8.76
N LEU A 130 -17.40 -7.67 -8.56
CA LEU A 130 -16.31 -7.44 -9.52
C LEU A 130 -15.40 -8.67 -9.67
N MET A 131 -15.05 -9.34 -8.57
CA MET A 131 -14.24 -10.56 -8.59
C MET A 131 -14.99 -11.71 -9.29
N PHE A 132 -16.27 -11.89 -8.99
CA PHE A 132 -17.10 -12.93 -9.60
C PHE A 132 -17.34 -12.71 -11.10
N SER A 133 -17.61 -11.46 -11.51
CA SER A 133 -17.78 -11.08 -12.92
C SER A 133 -16.51 -11.35 -13.74
N ARG A 134 -15.31 -11.09 -13.18
CA ARG A 134 -14.03 -11.43 -13.81
C ARG A 134 -13.83 -12.95 -13.96
N PHE A 135 -14.19 -13.73 -12.94
CA PHE A 135 -14.13 -15.19 -13.01
C PHE A 135 -15.08 -15.76 -14.09
N LEU A 136 -16.32 -15.25 -14.14
CA LEU A 136 -17.28 -15.61 -15.20
C LEU A 136 -16.80 -15.20 -16.59
N PHE A 137 -16.18 -14.02 -16.73
CA PHE A 137 -15.57 -13.62 -18.00
C PHE A 137 -14.47 -14.59 -18.44
N LEU A 138 -13.60 -15.03 -17.53
CA LEU A 138 -12.58 -16.04 -17.82
C LEU A 138 -13.21 -17.37 -18.26
N LEU A 139 -14.21 -17.88 -17.53
CA LEU A 139 -14.94 -19.10 -17.94
C LEU A 139 -15.56 -18.97 -19.34
N ARG A 140 -16.23 -17.84 -19.64
CA ARG A 140 -16.87 -17.59 -20.94
C ARG A 140 -15.87 -17.53 -22.09
N THR A 141 -14.73 -16.87 -21.87
CA THR A 141 -13.63 -16.80 -22.87
C THR A 141 -12.94 -18.15 -23.06
N THR A 142 -12.70 -18.92 -22.00
CA THR A 142 -12.14 -20.28 -22.10
C THR A 142 -13.10 -21.24 -22.84
N ASN A 143 -14.40 -21.19 -22.54
CA ASN A 143 -15.41 -21.99 -23.25
C ASN A 143 -15.49 -21.65 -24.75
N HIS A 144 -15.36 -20.37 -25.10
CA HIS A 144 -15.33 -19.95 -26.50
C HIS A 144 -14.04 -20.37 -27.24
N GLY A 145 -12.89 -20.32 -26.56
CA GLY A 145 -11.59 -20.69 -27.14
C GLY A 145 -11.39 -22.19 -27.39
N ASN A 146 -12.01 -23.05 -26.58
CA ASN A 146 -11.80 -24.51 -26.62
C ASN A 146 -12.85 -25.30 -27.42
N ALA A 147 -13.13 -24.88 -28.66
CA ALA A 147 -14.08 -25.53 -29.57
C ALA A 147 -13.74 -26.99 -29.98
N ILE A 148 -12.69 -27.60 -29.41
CA ILE A 148 -12.16 -28.93 -29.77
C ILE A 148 -12.27 -29.95 -28.62
N VAL A 149 -12.42 -29.51 -27.36
CA VAL A 149 -12.19 -30.40 -26.19
C VAL A 149 -13.43 -31.17 -25.71
N SER A 150 -14.65 -30.69 -25.94
CA SER A 150 -15.87 -31.32 -25.38
C SER A 150 -16.48 -32.43 -26.22
N ALA A 151 -16.28 -32.44 -27.55
CA ALA A 151 -16.96 -33.28 -28.56
C ALA A 151 -18.51 -33.23 -28.59
N TYR A 152 -19.16 -32.72 -27.54
CA TYR A 152 -20.58 -32.40 -27.45
C TYR A 152 -20.79 -30.88 -27.49
N GLU A 153 -21.76 -30.46 -28.32
CA GLU A 153 -22.31 -29.10 -28.41
C GLU A 153 -21.26 -27.98 -28.49
N THR A 154 -20.33 -28.10 -29.43
CA THR A 154 -19.44 -27.00 -29.82
C THR A 154 -20.17 -26.05 -30.79
N ASN A 155 -19.54 -24.91 -31.10
CA ASN A 155 -20.01 -23.93 -32.09
C ASN A 155 -20.24 -24.53 -33.52
N PHE A 156 -19.82 -25.78 -33.75
CA PHE A 156 -19.87 -26.47 -35.03
C PHE A 156 -20.55 -27.84 -34.89
N LYS A 157 -21.50 -28.14 -35.79
CA LYS A 157 -22.01 -29.50 -35.97
C LYS A 157 -21.11 -30.28 -36.93
N TYR A 158 -20.87 -31.55 -36.63
CA TYR A 158 -20.30 -32.48 -37.60
C TYR A 158 -21.39 -32.95 -38.56
N VAL A 159 -21.10 -32.89 -39.86
CA VAL A 159 -21.98 -33.35 -40.93
C VAL A 159 -21.19 -34.34 -41.79
N ALA A 160 -21.76 -35.51 -42.06
CA ALA A 160 -21.18 -36.43 -43.03
C ALA A 160 -21.27 -35.81 -44.43
N ALA A 161 -20.18 -35.81 -45.19
CA ALA A 161 -20.19 -35.30 -46.55
C ALA A 161 -21.26 -36.03 -47.41
N PRO A 162 -22.05 -35.31 -48.23
CA PRO A 162 -23.02 -35.94 -49.12
C PRO A 162 -22.28 -36.86 -50.11
N TRP A 163 -22.82 -38.07 -50.28
CA TRP A 163 -22.06 -39.19 -50.83
C TRP A 163 -21.66 -38.96 -52.29
N TYR A 164 -20.35 -38.94 -52.57
CA TYR A 164 -19.80 -39.13 -53.90
C TYR A 164 -18.96 -40.40 -53.91
N ASP A 165 -19.57 -41.43 -54.49
CA ASP A 165 -19.04 -42.77 -54.78
C ASP A 165 -18.53 -43.64 -53.61
N SER A 166 -18.79 -44.94 -53.75
CA SER A 166 -18.39 -45.97 -52.80
C SER A 166 -16.87 -46.14 -52.77
N TYR A 167 -16.32 -46.37 -51.58
CA TYR A 167 -14.88 -46.52 -51.27
C TYR A 167 -14.04 -45.23 -51.15
N SER A 168 -14.49 -44.28 -50.34
CA SER A 168 -13.57 -43.40 -49.59
C SER A 168 -14.07 -43.18 -48.17
N ASP A 169 -13.15 -42.87 -47.25
CA ASP A 169 -13.44 -42.71 -45.82
C ASP A 169 -14.48 -41.62 -45.56
N GLN A 170 -15.30 -41.79 -44.52
CA GLN A 170 -16.31 -40.79 -44.15
C GLN A 170 -15.64 -39.51 -43.63
N ILE A 171 -15.41 -38.54 -44.53
CA ILE A 171 -14.94 -37.20 -44.17
C ILE A 171 -16.09 -36.47 -43.46
N ALA A 172 -15.95 -36.32 -42.15
CA ALA A 172 -16.82 -35.45 -41.35
C ALA A 172 -16.41 -33.99 -41.57
N ILE A 173 -17.30 -33.19 -42.14
CA ILE A 173 -17.11 -31.74 -42.30
C ILE A 173 -17.83 -30.98 -41.18
N THR A 174 -17.15 -30.00 -40.59
CA THR A 174 -17.72 -29.11 -39.59
C THR A 174 -18.51 -28.00 -40.26
N GLN A 175 -19.75 -27.78 -39.84
CA GLN A 175 -20.56 -26.63 -40.22
C GLN A 175 -20.88 -25.79 -39.00
N ALA A 176 -20.74 -24.47 -39.09
CA ALA A 176 -21.16 -23.55 -38.04
C ALA A 176 -22.67 -23.68 -37.78
N ILE A 177 -23.08 -23.58 -36.53
CA ILE A 177 -24.50 -23.40 -36.18
C ILE A 177 -24.89 -21.95 -36.46
N THR A 178 -26.02 -21.73 -37.11
CA THR A 178 -26.58 -20.42 -37.44
C THR A 178 -28.04 -20.35 -37.01
N TYR A 179 -28.40 -19.33 -36.24
CA TYR A 179 -29.77 -19.11 -35.77
C TYR A 179 -30.59 -18.21 -36.73
N ASP A 180 -31.91 -18.14 -36.54
CA ASP A 180 -32.86 -17.51 -37.46
C ASP A 180 -32.64 -15.99 -37.68
N ASN A 181 -31.92 -15.34 -36.75
CA ASN A 181 -31.45 -13.97 -36.84
C ASN A 181 -30.18 -13.79 -37.71
N GLY A 182 -29.69 -14.86 -38.34
CA GLY A 182 -28.46 -14.88 -39.14
C GLY A 182 -27.16 -14.92 -38.31
N CYS A 183 -27.26 -15.03 -36.98
CA CYS A 183 -26.10 -15.04 -36.10
C CYS A 183 -25.41 -16.42 -36.13
N SER A 184 -24.09 -16.42 -36.40
CA SER A 184 -23.28 -17.62 -36.56
C SER A 184 -22.38 -17.87 -35.35
N CYS A 185 -22.47 -19.08 -34.78
CA CYS A 185 -21.66 -19.52 -33.65
C CYS A 185 -20.15 -19.59 -33.95
N ALA A 186 -19.77 -19.61 -35.23
CA ALA A 186 -18.35 -19.52 -35.62
C ALA A 186 -17.77 -18.10 -35.53
N LEU A 187 -18.62 -17.08 -35.35
CA LEU A 187 -18.22 -15.66 -35.27
C LEU A 187 -18.54 -15.03 -33.91
N TYR A 188 -19.63 -15.45 -33.26
CA TYR A 188 -20.08 -14.88 -31.98
C TYR A 188 -20.62 -15.96 -31.04
N SER A 189 -20.13 -16.01 -29.79
CA SER A 189 -20.61 -16.95 -28.76
C SER A 189 -22.01 -16.63 -28.22
N ASN A 190 -22.41 -15.36 -28.29
CA ASN A 190 -23.64 -14.84 -27.70
C ASN A 190 -24.86 -14.92 -28.62
N CYS A 191 -24.77 -15.59 -29.78
CA CYS A 191 -25.95 -15.85 -30.61
C CYS A 191 -26.94 -16.73 -29.84
N THR A 192 -28.16 -16.22 -29.69
CA THR A 192 -29.25 -16.87 -28.98
C THR A 192 -30.58 -16.69 -29.73
N THR A 193 -31.50 -17.61 -29.49
CA THR A 193 -32.89 -17.63 -29.97
C THR A 193 -33.83 -18.01 -28.82
N GLN A 194 -35.14 -17.88 -29.01
CA GLN A 194 -36.15 -18.22 -28.02
C GLN A 194 -36.12 -19.73 -27.72
N ALA A 195 -36.18 -20.11 -26.44
CA ALA A 195 -36.30 -21.51 -26.05
C ALA A 195 -37.68 -22.06 -26.44
N SER A 196 -37.73 -23.29 -26.96
CA SER A 196 -38.99 -23.96 -27.27
C SER A 196 -38.90 -25.49 -27.14
N PHE A 197 -40.04 -26.13 -26.92
CA PHE A 197 -40.17 -27.59 -27.06
C PHE A 197 -40.67 -27.94 -28.45
N VAL A 198 -40.06 -28.96 -29.06
CA VAL A 198 -40.43 -29.48 -30.38
C VAL A 198 -40.99 -30.90 -30.22
N GLN A 199 -42.17 -31.17 -30.77
CA GLN A 199 -42.79 -32.48 -30.65
C GLN A 199 -42.25 -33.45 -31.73
N ARG A 200 -41.85 -34.67 -31.35
CA ARG A 200 -41.11 -35.61 -32.24
C ARG A 200 -41.81 -35.93 -33.58
N ASN A 201 -43.13 -35.76 -33.67
CA ASN A 201 -43.96 -36.18 -34.81
C ASN A 201 -44.81 -35.04 -35.42
N SER A 202 -44.61 -33.79 -35.02
CA SER A 202 -45.32 -32.63 -35.58
C SER A 202 -44.36 -31.45 -35.76
N SER A 203 -44.74 -30.47 -36.57
CA SER A 203 -44.02 -29.19 -36.69
C SER A 203 -44.51 -28.15 -35.68
N GLU A 204 -45.13 -28.59 -34.58
CA GLU A 204 -45.60 -27.70 -33.51
C GLU A 204 -44.45 -27.36 -32.56
N ILE A 205 -44.37 -26.07 -32.25
CA ILE A 205 -43.30 -25.45 -31.46
C ILE A 205 -43.98 -24.75 -30.28
N PHE A 206 -43.57 -25.09 -29.06
CA PHE A 206 -44.09 -24.50 -27.83
C PHE A 206 -43.01 -23.61 -27.21
N GLU A 207 -43.13 -22.28 -27.42
CA GLU A 207 -42.17 -21.30 -26.89
C GLU A 207 -42.25 -21.21 -25.37
N ILE A 208 -41.09 -21.04 -24.72
CA ILE A 208 -40.94 -20.95 -23.27
C ILE A 208 -40.52 -19.51 -22.95
N THR A 209 -41.44 -18.70 -22.41
CA THR A 209 -41.24 -17.27 -22.16
C THR A 209 -39.97 -17.00 -21.34
N GLY A 210 -39.18 -16.01 -21.76
CA GLY A 210 -37.98 -15.55 -21.05
C GLY A 210 -36.74 -16.43 -21.19
N LEU A 211 -36.89 -17.74 -21.40
CA LEU A 211 -35.76 -18.65 -21.58
C LEU A 211 -35.24 -18.62 -23.02
N LYS A 212 -33.93 -18.74 -23.18
CA LYS A 212 -33.23 -18.73 -24.47
C LYS A 212 -32.34 -19.95 -24.64
N MET A 213 -31.97 -20.23 -25.88
CA MET A 213 -31.01 -21.27 -26.27
C MET A 213 -30.07 -20.73 -27.35
N GLY A 214 -28.85 -21.25 -27.45
CA GLY A 214 -27.79 -20.57 -28.21
C GLY A 214 -26.51 -21.39 -28.33
N CYS A 215 -25.45 -20.76 -28.86
CA CYS A 215 -24.19 -21.43 -29.20
C CYS A 215 -23.50 -22.14 -28.03
N THR A 216 -23.66 -21.63 -26.82
CA THR A 216 -23.17 -22.27 -25.59
C THR A 216 -24.23 -22.17 -24.51
N SER A 217 -24.37 -23.22 -23.69
CA SER A 217 -25.31 -23.24 -22.55
C SER A 217 -25.11 -22.06 -21.60
N SER A 218 -23.87 -21.57 -21.43
CA SER A 218 -23.59 -20.41 -20.59
C SER A 218 -24.16 -19.11 -21.16
N GLU A 219 -23.96 -18.80 -22.44
CA GLU A 219 -24.46 -17.55 -23.04
C GLU A 219 -26.00 -17.57 -23.20
N SER A 220 -26.58 -18.73 -23.52
CA SER A 220 -28.04 -18.87 -23.56
C SER A 220 -28.69 -18.71 -22.19
N PHE A 221 -28.08 -19.26 -21.13
CA PHE A 221 -28.59 -19.08 -19.79
C PHE A 221 -28.45 -17.62 -19.31
N LEU A 222 -27.26 -17.02 -19.45
CA LEU A 222 -26.99 -15.64 -19.03
C LEU A 222 -27.91 -14.60 -19.72
N SER A 223 -28.27 -14.83 -20.98
CA SER A 223 -29.17 -13.97 -21.74
C SER A 223 -30.66 -14.25 -21.54
N SER A 224 -31.01 -15.33 -20.83
CA SER A 224 -32.39 -15.63 -20.41
C SER A 224 -32.85 -14.67 -19.30
N THR A 225 -34.15 -14.59 -19.07
CA THR A 225 -34.79 -13.86 -17.97
C THR A 225 -35.41 -14.85 -16.98
N LEU A 226 -35.95 -14.36 -15.85
CA LEU A 226 -36.65 -15.22 -14.89
C LEU A 226 -38.17 -15.35 -15.15
N GLU A 227 -38.71 -14.78 -16.23
CA GLU A 227 -40.16 -14.69 -16.50
C GLU A 227 -40.91 -16.03 -16.34
N CYS A 228 -40.34 -17.13 -16.84
CA CYS A 228 -40.95 -18.46 -16.71
C CYS A 228 -41.17 -18.90 -15.26
N PHE A 229 -40.28 -18.53 -14.33
CA PHE A 229 -40.37 -18.91 -12.92
C PHE A 229 -41.42 -18.11 -12.13
N TYR A 230 -41.97 -17.05 -12.72
CA TYR A 230 -43.10 -16.28 -12.18
C TYR A 230 -44.46 -16.72 -12.77
N ASP A 231 -44.48 -17.53 -13.84
CA ASP A 231 -45.70 -18.00 -14.49
C ASP A 231 -45.90 -19.52 -14.31
N LEU A 232 -46.93 -19.88 -13.53
CA LEU A 232 -47.35 -21.26 -13.31
C LEU A 232 -47.66 -22.00 -14.64
N SER A 233 -48.13 -21.30 -15.67
CA SER A 233 -48.39 -21.86 -16.99
C SER A 233 -47.08 -22.32 -17.66
N CYS A 234 -46.02 -21.53 -17.52
CA CYS A 234 -44.69 -21.83 -18.05
C CYS A 234 -44.00 -22.97 -17.26
N ILE A 235 -44.12 -22.97 -15.92
CA ILE A 235 -43.63 -24.07 -15.07
C ILE A 235 -44.30 -25.40 -15.45
N ASN A 236 -45.63 -25.40 -15.59
CA ASN A 236 -46.39 -26.58 -16.02
C ASN A 236 -46.01 -27.04 -17.43
N LEU A 237 -45.72 -26.12 -18.35
CA LEU A 237 -45.26 -26.43 -19.71
C LEU A 237 -43.92 -27.18 -19.69
N ILE A 238 -42.98 -26.74 -18.85
CA ILE A 238 -41.69 -27.44 -18.66
C ILE A 238 -41.93 -28.85 -18.12
N GLN A 239 -42.70 -29.00 -17.03
CA GLN A 239 -42.98 -30.31 -16.44
C GLN A 239 -43.61 -31.26 -17.48
N TYR A 240 -44.68 -30.83 -18.17
CA TYR A 240 -45.40 -31.63 -19.15
C TYR A 240 -44.53 -32.14 -20.31
N HIS A 241 -43.62 -31.32 -20.84
CA HIS A 241 -42.75 -31.73 -21.95
C HIS A 241 -41.52 -32.54 -21.51
N THR A 242 -41.25 -32.62 -20.20
CA THR A 242 -40.14 -33.40 -19.62
C THR A 242 -40.54 -34.76 -19.07
N SER A 243 -41.76 -34.94 -18.56
CA SER A 243 -42.29 -36.22 -18.09
C SER A 243 -42.69 -37.10 -19.28
N ILE A 244 -41.85 -38.08 -19.63
CA ILE A 244 -42.06 -38.91 -20.84
C ILE A 244 -42.91 -40.16 -20.57
N PHE A 245 -43.01 -40.64 -19.32
CA PHE A 245 -43.48 -42.01 -19.07
C PHE A 245 -44.58 -42.24 -18.01
N ASP A 246 -44.94 -41.29 -17.14
CA ASP A 246 -46.03 -41.52 -16.17
C ASP A 246 -46.94 -40.29 -15.94
N GLU A 247 -48.24 -40.44 -16.23
CA GLU A 247 -49.29 -39.45 -15.91
C GLU A 247 -49.64 -39.40 -14.40
N HIS A 248 -49.04 -40.27 -13.57
CA HIS A 248 -49.49 -40.53 -12.20
C HIS A 248 -48.58 -39.98 -11.08
N ASP A 249 -47.32 -39.64 -11.39
CA ASP A 249 -46.41 -38.93 -10.46
C ASP A 249 -46.19 -37.48 -10.91
N ILE A 250 -47.29 -36.72 -11.00
CA ILE A 250 -47.21 -35.25 -11.13
C ILE A 250 -46.63 -34.72 -9.82
N VAL A 251 -45.30 -34.52 -9.80
CA VAL A 251 -44.60 -33.77 -8.75
C VAL A 251 -45.31 -32.42 -8.63
N ASN A 252 -45.87 -32.13 -7.45
CA ASN A 252 -46.55 -30.86 -7.15
C ASN A 252 -45.72 -29.72 -7.74
N ALA A 253 -46.30 -28.98 -8.70
CA ALA A 253 -45.62 -27.90 -9.37
C ALA A 253 -45.08 -26.92 -8.32
N SER A 254 -43.78 -26.63 -8.37
CA SER A 254 -43.17 -25.63 -7.49
C SER A 254 -43.96 -24.33 -7.62
N GLU A 255 -44.34 -23.73 -6.49
CA GLU A 255 -45.08 -22.47 -6.52
C GLU A 255 -44.28 -21.41 -7.29
N PRO A 256 -44.94 -20.60 -8.14
CA PRO A 256 -44.26 -19.54 -8.87
C PRO A 256 -43.68 -18.52 -7.89
N LEU A 257 -42.57 -17.90 -8.27
CA LEU A 257 -41.92 -16.88 -7.45
C LEU A 257 -42.88 -15.71 -7.15
N SER A 258 -42.86 -15.20 -5.91
CA SER A 258 -43.46 -13.89 -5.61
C SER A 258 -42.49 -12.78 -6.00
N ILE A 259 -43.03 -11.65 -6.50
CA ILE A 259 -42.25 -10.46 -6.86
C ILE A 259 -42.37 -9.32 -5.86
N THR A 260 -43.07 -9.54 -4.74
CA THR A 260 -43.43 -8.50 -3.77
C THR A 260 -42.24 -7.75 -3.16
N ASP A 261 -41.06 -8.36 -3.12
CA ASP A 261 -39.91 -7.90 -2.33
C ASP A 261 -38.58 -7.82 -3.12
N SER A 262 -38.59 -8.13 -4.42
CA SER A 262 -37.41 -8.06 -5.30
C SER A 262 -37.20 -6.66 -5.88
N ARG A 263 -35.94 -6.23 -6.06
CA ARG A 263 -35.62 -4.98 -6.77
C ARG A 263 -35.51 -5.15 -8.28
N PHE A 264 -35.48 -6.38 -8.77
CA PHE A 264 -35.35 -6.71 -10.19
C PHE A 264 -36.72 -6.99 -10.82
N LEU A 265 -36.83 -6.76 -12.12
CA LEU A 265 -38.05 -7.03 -12.89
C LEU A 265 -38.03 -8.48 -13.39
N MET A 266 -39.20 -9.07 -13.67
CA MET A 266 -39.28 -10.44 -14.23
C MET A 266 -38.41 -10.60 -15.49
N ASN A 267 -38.37 -9.56 -16.31
CA ASN A 267 -37.64 -9.49 -17.58
C ASN A 267 -36.17 -9.06 -17.45
N THR A 268 -35.66 -8.86 -16.22
CA THR A 268 -34.23 -8.66 -15.99
C THR A 268 -33.46 -9.92 -16.42
N THR A 269 -32.31 -9.75 -17.08
CA THR A 269 -31.53 -10.91 -17.54
C THR A 269 -30.81 -11.58 -16.37
N ILE A 270 -30.53 -12.87 -16.50
CA ILE A 270 -29.76 -13.62 -15.51
C ILE A 270 -28.33 -13.05 -15.39
N MET A 271 -27.75 -12.52 -16.47
CA MET A 271 -26.50 -11.76 -16.45
C MET A 271 -26.58 -10.53 -15.53
N ASP A 272 -27.67 -9.76 -15.58
CA ASP A 272 -27.84 -8.57 -14.75
C ASP A 272 -28.00 -8.93 -13.27
N LEU A 273 -28.77 -10.00 -12.96
CA LEU A 273 -28.87 -10.55 -11.60
C LEU A 273 -27.51 -10.99 -11.04
N ILE A 274 -26.68 -11.61 -11.89
CA ILE A 274 -25.33 -12.07 -11.56
C ILE A 274 -24.35 -10.91 -11.32
N ASN A 275 -24.48 -9.81 -12.07
CA ASN A 275 -23.65 -8.61 -11.86
C ASN A 275 -23.86 -7.99 -10.46
N ASP A 276 -24.96 -8.34 -9.79
CA ASP A 276 -25.32 -7.97 -8.42
C ASP A 276 -25.23 -9.16 -7.43
N LEU A 277 -24.64 -10.30 -7.82
CA LEU A 277 -24.55 -11.55 -7.04
C LEU A 277 -25.91 -12.08 -6.52
N PHE A 278 -26.98 -11.85 -7.28
CA PHE A 278 -28.36 -12.09 -6.86
C PHE A 278 -28.70 -11.42 -5.52
N VAL A 279 -28.04 -10.33 -5.10
CA VAL A 279 -28.40 -9.63 -3.87
C VAL A 279 -29.46 -8.58 -4.16
N ASP A 280 -30.67 -8.79 -3.66
CA ASP A 280 -31.77 -7.83 -3.78
C ASP A 280 -31.53 -6.61 -2.90
N GLN A 281 -31.18 -6.82 -1.62
CA GLN A 281 -31.02 -5.74 -0.65
C GLN A 281 -29.87 -6.02 0.31
N TRP A 282 -29.30 -4.95 0.87
CA TRP A 282 -28.27 -5.01 1.90
C TRP A 282 -28.77 -4.33 3.16
N SER A 283 -29.14 -5.12 4.17
CA SER A 283 -29.40 -4.59 5.51
C SER A 283 -28.06 -4.32 6.19
N THR A 284 -27.81 -3.08 6.62
CA THR A 284 -26.59 -2.71 7.34
C THR A 284 -26.91 -1.87 8.55
N THR A 285 -26.45 -2.29 9.71
CA THR A 285 -26.58 -1.54 10.96
C THR A 285 -25.20 -1.19 11.49
N ILE A 286 -25.03 0.07 11.90
CA ILE A 286 -23.77 0.62 12.42
C ILE A 286 -24.06 1.16 13.82
N ASN A 287 -23.24 0.78 14.80
CA ASN A 287 -23.41 1.20 16.18
C ASN A 287 -22.21 1.99 16.71
N TYR A 288 -22.26 3.31 16.54
CA TYR A 288 -21.24 4.21 17.11
C TYR A 288 -21.09 4.09 18.64
N SER A 289 -22.12 3.67 19.40
CA SER A 289 -21.96 3.54 20.85
C SER A 289 -21.04 2.38 21.23
N ALA A 290 -21.13 1.24 20.51
CA ALA A 290 -20.24 0.11 20.71
C ALA A 290 -18.78 0.47 20.40
N TYR A 291 -18.53 1.18 19.29
CA TYR A 291 -17.21 1.75 18.99
C TYR A 291 -16.74 2.75 20.06
N PHE A 292 -17.60 3.67 20.51
CA PHE A 292 -17.26 4.66 21.53
C PHE A 292 -16.93 4.03 22.89
N ASP A 293 -17.60 2.94 23.26
CA ASP A 293 -17.35 2.24 24.51
C ASP A 293 -15.99 1.49 24.46
N GLN A 294 -15.65 0.86 23.32
CA GLN A 294 -14.33 0.27 23.07
C GLN A 294 -13.21 1.33 22.99
N CYS A 295 -13.47 2.45 22.32
CA CYS A 295 -12.55 3.57 22.15
C CYS A 295 -12.71 4.66 23.23
N SER A 296 -13.14 4.27 24.43
CA SER A 296 -13.54 5.23 25.48
C SER A 296 -12.36 6.11 25.92
N PRO A 297 -12.42 7.44 25.74
CA PRO A 297 -11.27 8.30 25.95
C PRO A 297 -11.06 8.61 27.44
N THR A 298 -9.83 8.42 27.92
CA THR A 298 -9.46 8.66 29.33
C THR A 298 -9.35 10.15 29.64
N PHE A 299 -8.91 10.96 28.67
CA PHE A 299 -8.92 12.41 28.70
C PHE A 299 -9.11 12.99 27.29
N CYS A 300 -9.44 14.29 27.22
CA CYS A 300 -9.47 15.04 25.97
C CYS A 300 -8.77 16.40 26.17
N SER A 301 -7.90 16.77 25.23
CA SER A 301 -7.26 18.08 25.16
C SER A 301 -7.92 18.92 24.06
N TYR A 302 -7.85 20.25 24.17
CA TYR A 302 -8.23 21.15 23.08
C TYR A 302 -7.40 22.43 23.09
N THR A 303 -7.08 22.95 21.91
CA THR A 303 -6.42 24.26 21.77
C THR A 303 -7.48 25.35 21.54
N TYR A 304 -7.24 26.55 22.06
CA TYR A 304 -8.04 27.74 21.77
C TYR A 304 -7.12 28.97 21.65
N VAL A 305 -7.30 29.76 20.59
CA VAL A 305 -6.49 30.96 20.36
C VAL A 305 -7.18 32.16 21.00
N GLN A 306 -6.62 32.65 22.11
CA GLN A 306 -7.05 33.89 22.74
C GLN A 306 -6.21 35.06 22.22
N GLN A 307 -6.78 35.89 21.33
CA GLN A 307 -6.09 37.07 20.80
C GLN A 307 -5.88 38.12 21.90
N PHE A 308 -4.66 38.24 22.40
CA PHE A 308 -4.25 39.35 23.25
C PHE A 308 -3.89 40.57 22.39
N ASN A 309 -4.67 41.63 22.51
CA ASN A 309 -4.50 42.84 21.73
C ASN A 309 -3.22 43.58 22.17
N SER A 310 -2.19 43.58 21.31
CA SER A 310 -0.84 44.13 21.60
C SER A 310 -0.86 45.61 22.01
N LEU A 311 -1.88 46.36 21.57
CA LEU A 311 -2.12 47.74 21.99
C LEU A 311 -2.32 47.86 23.51
N TYR A 312 -2.92 46.86 24.16
CA TYR A 312 -3.11 46.83 25.61
C TYR A 312 -1.77 46.70 26.34
N THR A 313 -0.90 45.78 25.90
CA THR A 313 0.44 45.60 26.50
C THR A 313 1.27 46.88 26.38
N VAL A 314 1.28 47.50 25.19
CA VAL A 314 2.02 48.76 24.96
C VAL A 314 1.46 49.93 25.80
N THR A 315 0.13 50.08 25.88
CA THR A 315 -0.48 51.18 26.66
C THR A 315 -0.30 50.99 28.17
N VAL A 316 -0.35 49.75 28.69
CA VAL A 316 -0.04 49.45 30.10
C VAL A 316 1.44 49.73 30.41
N SER A 317 2.37 49.33 29.54
CA SER A 317 3.81 49.61 29.71
C SER A 317 4.13 51.10 29.69
N LEU A 318 3.54 51.86 28.76
CA LEU A 318 3.67 53.33 28.71
C LEU A 318 3.07 53.99 29.95
N GLY A 319 1.92 53.50 30.44
CA GLY A 319 1.30 53.96 31.69
C GLY A 319 2.19 53.74 32.91
N PHE A 320 2.82 52.56 33.02
CA PHE A 320 3.77 52.26 34.09
C PHE A 320 5.01 53.16 34.04
N TYR A 321 5.59 53.38 32.86
CA TYR A 321 6.76 54.25 32.69
C TYR A 321 6.44 55.71 33.05
N GLY A 322 5.29 56.23 32.59
CA GLY A 322 4.81 57.56 32.93
C GLY A 322 4.56 57.75 34.43
N GLY A 323 3.88 56.79 35.06
CA GLY A 323 3.60 56.80 36.50
C GLY A 323 4.88 56.76 37.35
N LEU A 324 5.80 55.85 37.03
CA LEU A 324 7.06 55.69 37.76
C LEU A 324 7.96 56.94 37.64
N SER A 325 8.06 57.51 36.44
CA SER A 325 8.79 58.76 36.17
C SER A 325 8.27 59.94 37.00
N PHE A 326 6.94 60.10 37.07
CA PHE A 326 6.31 61.17 37.84
C PHE A 326 6.50 60.99 39.35
N ILE A 327 6.30 59.77 39.85
CA ILE A 327 6.46 59.43 41.28
C ILE A 327 7.91 59.65 41.74
N LEU A 328 8.90 59.20 40.97
CA LEU A 328 10.33 59.38 41.29
C LEU A 328 10.72 60.87 41.35
N LYS A 329 10.26 61.69 40.39
CA LYS A 329 10.50 63.15 40.42
C LYS A 329 9.93 63.84 41.66
N TRP A 330 8.83 63.34 42.23
CA TRP A 330 8.19 63.92 43.42
C TRP A 330 8.78 63.40 44.74
N ILE A 331 9.20 62.14 44.80
CA ILE A 331 9.67 61.48 46.02
C ILE A 331 11.16 61.75 46.27
N CYS A 332 12.02 61.67 45.25
CA CYS A 332 13.47 61.86 45.39
C CYS A 332 13.88 63.16 46.11
N PRO A 333 13.39 64.36 45.76
CA PRO A 333 13.79 65.60 46.46
C PRO A 333 13.36 65.61 47.93
N LYS A 334 12.23 64.97 48.29
CA LYS A 334 11.78 64.85 49.69
C LYS A 334 12.63 63.87 50.49
N ILE A 335 13.05 62.75 49.90
CA ILE A 335 13.98 61.80 50.52
C ILE A 335 15.35 62.46 50.74
N ILE A 336 15.89 63.16 49.74
CA ILE A 336 17.18 63.87 49.84
C ILE A 336 17.14 64.92 50.96
N TYR A 337 16.07 65.72 51.05
CA TYR A 337 15.86 66.68 52.14
C TYR A 337 15.84 66.00 53.53
N TYR A 338 15.17 64.85 53.64
CA TYR A 338 15.07 64.11 54.91
C TYR A 338 16.41 63.48 55.33
N LEU A 339 17.18 62.94 54.38
CA LEU A 339 18.53 62.43 54.60
C LEU A 339 19.50 63.53 55.04
N PHE A 340 19.42 64.72 54.44
CA PHE A 340 20.21 65.89 54.88
C PHE A 340 19.89 66.28 56.32
N LYS A 341 18.61 66.23 56.70
CA LYS A 341 18.16 66.53 58.07
C LYS A 341 18.65 65.49 59.09
N LEU A 342 18.65 64.21 58.73
CA LEU A 342 19.21 63.14 59.56
C LEU A 342 20.73 63.26 59.78
N ASN A 343 21.47 63.73 58.77
CA ASN A 343 22.92 63.81 58.86
C ASN A 343 23.41 64.95 59.79
N GLN A 344 22.60 66.00 60.02
CA GLN A 344 22.90 67.02 61.03
C GLN A 344 22.83 66.47 62.48
N PHE A 345 22.01 65.46 62.75
CA PHE A 345 21.89 64.87 64.10
C PHE A 345 22.99 63.85 64.44
N ARG A 346 23.77 63.36 63.46
CA ARG A 346 24.82 62.35 63.68
C ARG A 346 26.18 62.90 64.13
N LYS A 347 26.41 64.22 64.11
CA LYS A 347 27.72 64.83 64.46
C LYS A 347 27.99 65.08 65.97
N LYS A 348 27.19 64.54 66.89
CA LYS A 348 27.47 64.58 68.34
C LYS A 348 27.18 63.24 69.06
N ARG A 349 28.11 62.29 68.93
CA ARG A 349 28.48 61.29 69.96
C ARG A 349 29.72 60.52 69.48
N THR A 350 30.74 60.45 70.33
CA THR A 350 32.05 59.81 70.06
C THR A 350 32.42 58.84 71.18
N ASN A 351 33.35 57.93 70.85
CA ASN A 351 34.05 56.96 71.71
C ASN A 351 33.22 55.70 72.08
N THR A 352 33.80 54.49 72.19
CA THR A 352 35.24 54.11 72.28
C THR A 352 35.53 52.79 71.53
N ILE A 353 36.82 52.48 71.31
CA ILE A 353 37.36 51.38 70.48
C ILE A 353 37.81 50.19 71.35
N GLN A 354 37.63 48.94 70.89
CA GLN A 354 38.66 47.90 71.07
C GLN A 354 38.63 46.80 69.98
N SER A 355 39.82 46.27 69.68
CA SER A 355 40.18 45.31 68.62
C SER A 355 40.09 43.84 69.11
N THR A 356 40.12 42.78 68.29
CA THR A 356 41.16 42.38 67.32
C THR A 356 40.74 41.21 66.40
N ASN A 357 41.33 41.15 65.20
CA ASN A 357 41.93 40.01 64.47
C ASN A 357 41.17 38.65 64.29
N SER A 358 41.40 37.83 63.25
CA SER A 358 41.77 37.98 61.82
C SER A 358 42.05 36.57 61.25
N LEU A 359 41.62 36.26 60.01
CA LEU A 359 42.23 35.23 59.11
C LEU A 359 42.16 33.75 59.60
N GLU A 360 42.22 32.70 58.76
CA GLU A 360 41.72 32.45 57.39
C GLU A 360 41.75 30.92 57.10
N MET A 361 40.95 30.49 56.11
CA MET A 361 41.19 29.37 55.17
C MET A 361 41.30 27.86 55.56
N ASN A 362 40.71 27.07 54.64
CA ASN A 362 41.10 25.74 54.10
C ASN A 362 40.81 24.47 54.92
N THR A 363 39.78 23.67 54.54
CA THR A 363 39.74 22.57 53.52
C THR A 363 40.61 21.37 53.91
N THR A 364 40.12 20.13 54.07
CA THR A 364 39.53 19.25 53.04
C THR A 364 38.82 18.00 53.66
N GLU A 365 38.07 17.27 52.80
CA GLU A 365 37.78 15.81 52.82
C GLU A 365 36.98 15.13 53.96
N ASN A 366 35.80 14.60 53.59
CA ASN A 366 35.49 13.17 53.39
C ASN A 366 36.11 12.10 54.34
N VAL A 367 35.41 11.04 54.80
CA VAL A 367 33.98 10.63 54.75
C VAL A 367 33.80 9.37 55.66
N ASN A 368 32.55 8.97 55.92
CA ASN A 368 32.05 7.63 56.35
C ASN A 368 31.93 7.18 57.84
N ILE A 369 30.64 6.99 58.21
CA ILE A 369 30.00 5.78 58.76
C ILE A 369 30.32 5.31 60.20
N THR A 370 29.28 5.35 61.06
CA THR A 370 28.75 4.14 61.75
C THR A 370 27.26 4.28 62.16
N ILE A 371 26.42 3.51 61.45
CA ILE A 371 25.26 2.69 61.89
C ILE A 371 24.71 2.88 63.33
N ILE A 372 23.37 2.98 63.48
CA ILE A 372 22.52 2.17 64.41
C ILE A 372 21.04 2.23 63.97
N SER A 373 20.25 1.25 64.42
CA SER A 373 19.03 0.71 63.79
C SER A 373 17.67 1.34 64.16
N LYS A 374 16.68 0.98 63.34
CA LYS A 374 15.22 1.14 63.48
C LYS A 374 14.67 0.92 64.90
N ASP A 375 13.58 1.61 65.24
CA ASP A 375 12.30 0.92 65.46
C ASP A 375 11.06 1.81 65.18
N THR A 376 9.87 1.21 65.18
CA THR A 376 8.61 1.75 64.59
C THR A 376 7.65 2.46 65.56
N GLN A 377 6.55 3.02 64.99
CA GLN A 377 5.27 3.45 65.62
C GLN A 377 5.16 4.93 66.07
N VAL A 378 4.03 5.67 66.02
CA VAL A 378 2.68 5.61 65.39
C VAL A 378 1.95 6.95 65.72
N THR A 379 1.09 7.46 64.81
CA THR A 379 0.02 8.50 64.97
C THR A 379 0.27 9.90 65.59
N ASP A 380 -0.36 10.88 64.93
CA ASP A 380 -1.05 12.08 65.45
C ASP A 380 -0.38 13.03 66.46
N VAL A 381 -0.09 14.25 65.99
CA VAL A 381 -0.28 15.47 66.80
C VAL A 381 -0.99 16.54 65.98
N ASN A 382 -2.22 16.84 66.39
CA ASN A 382 -2.93 18.05 66.00
C ASN A 382 -2.85 19.07 67.16
N SER A 383 -3.19 20.33 66.89
CA SER A 383 -3.41 21.45 67.84
C SER A 383 -2.27 22.44 68.15
N LYS A 384 -2.68 23.71 68.13
CA LYS A 384 -1.95 24.94 68.45
C LYS A 384 -1.93 25.17 69.97
N THR A 385 -0.94 25.91 70.50
CA THR A 385 -1.17 27.31 70.99
C THR A 385 0.06 28.02 71.57
N MET A 386 -0.03 29.36 71.57
CA MET A 386 1.00 30.35 71.91
C MET A 386 1.57 30.31 73.33
N ILE A 387 2.81 30.80 73.47
CA ILE A 387 3.21 31.69 74.57
C ILE A 387 3.91 32.93 73.99
N THR A 388 3.52 34.12 74.47
CA THR A 388 4.09 35.43 74.11
C THR A 388 4.82 36.05 75.30
N ILE A 389 5.99 36.63 75.09
CA ILE A 389 6.63 37.59 76.03
C ILE A 389 7.14 38.80 75.24
N SER A 390 6.99 39.99 75.82
CA SER A 390 7.44 41.32 75.35
C SER A 390 7.93 42.11 76.61
N PRO A 391 8.37 43.39 76.58
CA PRO A 391 8.49 44.41 75.50
C PRO A 391 9.99 44.86 75.41
N PRO A 392 10.44 46.13 75.17
CA PRO A 392 9.76 47.36 74.75
C PRO A 392 10.45 48.25 73.67
N SER A 393 9.62 49.14 73.09
CA SER A 393 9.88 50.50 72.58
C SER A 393 11.22 50.89 71.92
N ILE A 394 11.15 51.35 70.66
CA ILE A 394 11.41 52.75 70.27
C ILE A 394 10.84 53.07 68.86
N PHE A 395 10.18 54.23 68.79
CA PHE A 395 9.61 55.00 67.67
C PHE A 395 9.88 54.67 66.17
N SER A 396 8.79 54.87 65.39
CA SER A 396 8.77 55.48 64.04
C SER A 396 8.88 54.62 62.76
N PHE A 397 8.25 53.44 62.71
CA PHE A 397 7.90 52.79 61.42
C PHE A 397 6.41 52.87 61.03
N SER A 398 5.47 52.91 61.98
CA SER A 398 4.03 52.75 61.65
C SER A 398 3.44 53.88 60.81
N LYS A 399 3.92 55.12 60.92
CA LYS A 399 3.43 56.24 60.08
C LYS A 399 3.85 56.12 58.61
N LEU A 400 5.02 55.54 58.33
CA LEU A 400 5.45 55.30 56.95
C LEU A 400 4.68 54.12 56.35
N LEU A 401 4.51 53.05 57.14
CA LEU A 401 3.74 51.88 56.72
C LEU A 401 2.27 52.21 56.44
N CYS A 402 1.61 53.04 57.27
CA CYS A 402 0.25 53.50 56.99
C CYS A 402 0.14 54.31 55.69
N ILE A 403 1.11 55.18 55.36
CA ILE A 403 1.08 55.95 54.11
C ILE A 403 1.25 55.01 52.89
N ILE A 404 2.11 53.99 52.99
CA ILE A 404 2.31 52.99 51.93
C ILE A 404 1.05 52.11 51.77
N ILE A 405 0.46 51.63 52.86
CA ILE A 405 -0.77 50.82 52.83
C ILE A 405 -1.95 51.63 52.29
N VAL A 406 -2.13 52.88 52.69
CA VAL A 406 -3.17 53.77 52.13
C VAL A 406 -2.92 54.03 50.64
N GLY A 407 -1.67 54.21 50.21
CA GLY A 407 -1.31 54.31 48.79
C GLY A 407 -1.70 53.07 47.98
N ILE A 408 -1.35 51.88 48.49
CA ILE A 408 -1.68 50.59 47.85
C ILE A 408 -3.19 50.37 47.78
N LEU A 409 -3.93 50.68 48.86
CA LEU A 409 -5.39 50.56 48.88
C LEU A 409 -6.05 51.53 47.89
N ILE A 410 -5.56 52.77 47.76
CA ILE A 410 -6.06 53.74 46.78
C ILE A 410 -5.78 53.24 45.35
N THR A 411 -4.59 52.70 45.05
CA THR A 411 -4.31 52.15 43.72
C THR A 411 -5.18 50.94 43.39
N ILE A 412 -5.44 50.05 44.35
CA ILE A 412 -6.34 48.90 44.16
C ILE A 412 -7.78 49.39 43.92
N MET A 413 -8.25 50.41 44.65
CA MET A 413 -9.59 50.98 44.44
C MET A 413 -9.73 51.63 43.05
N ILE A 414 -8.70 52.34 42.58
CA ILE A 414 -8.69 52.95 41.24
C ILE A 414 -8.72 51.87 40.15
N VAL A 415 -7.94 50.80 40.29
CA VAL A 415 -7.95 49.66 39.34
C VAL A 415 -9.32 48.97 39.32
N MET A 416 -9.92 48.71 40.49
CA MET A 416 -11.26 48.09 40.59
C MET A 416 -12.40 48.97 40.05
N ILE A 417 -12.24 50.30 39.99
CA ILE A 417 -13.24 51.20 39.40
C ILE A 417 -13.07 51.33 37.88
N ILE A 418 -11.83 51.30 37.37
CA ILE A 418 -11.56 51.47 35.94
C ILE A 418 -11.94 50.22 35.13
N ILE A 419 -11.70 49.00 35.66
CA ILE A 419 -11.96 47.74 34.93
C ILE A 419 -13.44 47.60 34.50
N PRO A 420 -14.46 47.79 35.38
CA PRO A 420 -15.86 47.72 34.96
C PRO A 420 -16.29 48.84 34.01
N PHE A 421 -15.74 50.05 34.18
CA PHE A 421 -16.12 51.22 33.40
C PHE A 421 -15.62 51.18 31.94
N VAL A 422 -14.53 50.45 31.68
CA VAL A 422 -14.04 50.18 30.32
C VAL A 422 -14.81 49.03 29.67
N TYR A 423 -15.15 47.97 30.42
CA TYR A 423 -15.89 46.81 29.90
C TYR A 423 -17.28 47.19 29.35
N LEU A 424 -18.00 48.08 30.05
CA LEU A 424 -19.30 48.62 29.62
C LEU A 424 -19.23 49.51 28.36
N ASN A 425 -18.07 50.08 28.02
CA ASN A 425 -17.90 50.92 26.83
C ASN A 425 -17.56 50.14 25.55
N GLN A 426 -17.00 48.92 25.65
CA GLN A 426 -16.74 48.09 24.47
C GLN A 426 -18.02 47.44 23.91
N HIS A 427 -18.94 47.01 24.77
CA HIS A 427 -20.20 46.39 24.32
C HIS A 427 -21.08 47.32 23.47
N LYS A 428 -21.04 48.64 23.72
CA LYS A 428 -21.79 49.65 22.92
C LYS A 428 -21.16 49.99 21.56
N LYS A 429 -19.98 49.49 21.21
CA LYS A 429 -19.31 49.81 19.94
C LYS A 429 -19.39 48.70 18.89
N ASN A 430 -19.67 47.46 19.27
CA ASN A 430 -19.70 46.33 18.33
C ASN A 430 -21.07 46.10 17.67
N GLU A 431 -22.15 46.70 18.15
CA GLU A 431 -23.46 46.68 17.46
C GLU A 431 -23.56 47.66 16.27
N ALA A 432 -22.54 48.51 16.06
CA ALA A 432 -22.56 49.57 15.04
C ALA A 432 -21.69 49.28 13.80
N ILE A 433 -20.98 48.14 13.73
CA ILE A 433 -19.96 47.85 12.70
C ILE A 433 -20.31 46.64 11.81
N GLN A 434 -21.44 45.96 12.05
CA GLN A 434 -21.94 44.88 11.18
C GLN A 434 -22.88 45.34 10.04
N THR A 435 -23.08 46.65 9.84
CA THR A 435 -24.12 47.17 8.94
C THR A 435 -23.60 48.04 7.78
N ILE A 436 -22.29 48.08 7.52
CA ILE A 436 -21.71 48.83 6.39
C ILE A 436 -20.54 48.06 5.75
N LEU A 437 -20.85 47.06 4.90
CA LEU A 437 -19.97 46.58 3.83
C LEU A 437 -20.71 45.64 2.85
N SER A 438 -21.87 46.10 2.36
CA SER A 438 -22.69 45.36 1.38
C SER A 438 -23.30 46.24 0.29
N THR A 439 -22.60 47.28 -0.15
CA THR A 439 -22.96 48.06 -1.37
C THR A 439 -21.76 48.82 -1.94
N THR A 440 -21.22 48.40 -3.09
CA THR A 440 -20.91 49.27 -4.24
C THR A 440 -20.42 48.45 -5.44
N LEU A 441 -21.36 48.13 -6.34
CA LEU A 441 -21.08 47.66 -7.70
C LEU A 441 -21.71 48.67 -8.66
N LYS A 442 -20.90 49.33 -9.52
CA LYS A 442 -21.18 49.69 -10.93
C LYS A 442 -20.23 50.75 -11.50
N ASN A 443 -19.63 50.40 -12.65
CA ASN A 443 -19.44 51.18 -13.89
C ASN A 443 -18.63 52.50 -13.84
N THR A 444 -17.85 52.95 -14.85
CA THR A 444 -17.33 52.53 -16.18
C THR A 444 -16.30 53.64 -16.58
N THR A 445 -15.24 53.54 -17.39
CA THR A 445 -15.12 53.15 -18.83
C THR A 445 -13.63 53.01 -19.28
N ILE A 446 -13.26 51.88 -19.88
CA ILE A 446 -12.66 51.67 -21.25
C ILE A 446 -11.40 52.46 -21.74
N ASN A 447 -10.53 51.74 -22.48
CA ASN A 447 -9.33 52.09 -23.28
C ASN A 447 -7.97 52.22 -22.53
N THR A 448 -6.85 51.59 -22.91
CA THR A 448 -6.48 50.76 -24.10
C THR A 448 -5.50 49.60 -23.77
N ASP A 449 -5.63 48.48 -24.49
CA ASP A 449 -4.68 47.42 -24.87
C ASP A 449 -3.32 47.25 -24.15
N VAL A 450 -3.10 46.08 -23.53
CA VAL A 450 -2.30 44.93 -24.04
C VAL A 450 -2.18 43.88 -22.90
N SER A 451 -2.34 42.60 -23.22
CA SER A 451 -2.50 41.52 -22.24
C SER A 451 -1.20 41.04 -21.57
N ILE A 452 -1.11 41.19 -20.24
CA ILE A 452 -0.19 40.45 -19.38
C ILE A 452 -1.05 39.55 -18.47
N THR A 453 -0.99 38.24 -18.67
CA THR A 453 -1.63 37.25 -17.77
C THR A 453 -0.63 36.76 -16.73
N THR A 454 -0.37 37.59 -15.72
CA THR A 454 0.21 37.11 -14.45
C THR A 454 -0.92 36.62 -13.54
N ILE A 455 -1.09 35.30 -13.44
CA ILE A 455 -1.90 34.70 -12.37
C ILE A 455 -0.99 34.56 -11.15
N SER A 456 -1.11 35.51 -10.22
CA SER A 456 -0.48 35.41 -8.91
C SER A 456 -1.39 34.61 -7.96
N THR A 457 -1.21 33.29 -7.92
CA THR A 457 -1.73 32.47 -6.82
C THR A 457 -0.67 32.35 -5.74
N SER A 458 -1.00 32.82 -4.53
CA SER A 458 -0.18 32.66 -3.34
C SER A 458 -0.01 31.18 -3.00
N THR A 459 1.20 30.65 -3.18
CA THR A 459 1.55 29.30 -2.75
C THR A 459 1.58 29.24 -1.22
N ILE A 460 0.63 28.51 -0.66
CA ILE A 460 0.73 27.98 0.71
C ILE A 460 1.59 26.74 0.60
N SER A 461 2.58 26.59 1.49
CA SER A 461 3.48 25.44 1.49
C SER A 461 2.73 24.13 1.73
N THR A 462 2.62 23.31 0.69
CA THR A 462 2.36 21.87 0.78
C THR A 462 3.64 21.13 0.41
N SER A 463 3.83 19.96 0.97
CA SER A 463 5.14 19.32 1.07
C SER A 463 5.05 17.91 0.50
N GLN A 464 5.63 17.76 -0.70
CA GLN A 464 5.36 16.71 -1.68
C GLN A 464 6.62 15.89 -1.95
N LEU A 465 6.45 14.59 -2.22
CA LEU A 465 7.48 13.69 -2.76
C LEU A 465 7.50 13.86 -4.28
N ILE A 466 8.21 14.88 -4.74
CA ILE A 466 8.37 15.16 -6.17
C ILE A 466 9.64 14.46 -6.63
N PHE A 467 9.52 13.63 -7.66
CA PHE A 467 10.69 13.14 -8.37
C PHE A 467 11.09 14.13 -9.46
N GLU A 468 12.23 14.80 -9.30
CA GLU A 468 12.83 15.54 -10.42
C GLU A 468 13.42 14.55 -11.42
N THR A 469 13.15 14.75 -12.71
CA THR A 469 13.56 13.81 -13.76
C THR A 469 14.85 14.26 -14.44
N ILE A 470 15.94 13.50 -14.29
CA ILE A 470 17.13 13.59 -15.14
C ILE A 470 17.04 12.51 -16.22
N ARG A 471 17.17 12.91 -17.48
CA ARG A 471 17.16 11.99 -18.62
C ARG A 471 18.54 11.89 -19.24
N ILE A 472 19.19 10.75 -19.06
CA ILE A 472 20.46 10.44 -19.72
C ILE A 472 20.15 9.82 -21.08
N ASN A 473 20.31 10.61 -22.15
CA ASN A 473 20.19 10.12 -23.52
C ASN A 473 21.44 9.31 -23.89
N GLY A 474 21.26 8.13 -24.46
CA GLY A 474 22.32 7.16 -24.68
C GLY A 474 21.97 6.11 -25.73
N SER A 475 22.52 4.91 -25.58
CA SER A 475 22.26 3.76 -26.44
C SER A 475 20.94 3.04 -26.07
N GLN A 476 20.42 2.16 -26.92
CA GLN A 476 19.12 1.48 -26.75
C GLN A 476 19.20 0.23 -25.86
N PHE A 477 18.21 0.05 -24.97
CA PHE A 477 18.04 -1.17 -24.18
C PHE A 477 17.29 -2.29 -24.93
N CYS A 478 17.63 -3.54 -24.60
CA CYS A 478 17.19 -4.75 -25.30
C CYS A 478 15.68 -5.01 -25.26
N TYR A 479 15.24 -5.84 -26.21
CA TYR A 479 14.11 -6.73 -26.01
C TYR A 479 14.62 -7.97 -25.25
N SER A 480 14.16 -8.20 -24.02
CA SER A 480 14.49 -9.42 -23.27
C SER A 480 13.22 -10.08 -22.70
N ASP A 481 13.23 -11.41 -22.70
CA ASP A 481 12.29 -12.30 -22.00
C ASP A 481 12.58 -12.25 -20.47
N SER A 482 12.64 -11.03 -19.93
CA SER A 482 13.58 -10.64 -18.86
C SER A 482 13.42 -11.39 -17.53
N ARG A 483 14.54 -11.89 -17.00
CA ARG A 483 14.73 -12.41 -15.63
C ARG A 483 16.08 -11.92 -15.07
N SER A 484 16.38 -10.64 -15.30
CA SER A 484 17.69 -10.13 -15.72
C SER A 484 17.93 -8.64 -15.41
N SER A 485 18.70 -8.30 -14.36
CA SER A 485 19.08 -6.91 -14.07
C SER A 485 20.20 -6.42 -15.01
N PHE A 486 19.85 -5.51 -15.92
CA PHE A 486 20.78 -4.88 -16.87
C PHE A 486 21.45 -3.60 -16.33
N ILE A 487 21.27 -3.31 -15.05
CA ILE A 487 21.73 -2.09 -14.38
C ILE A 487 22.09 -2.43 -12.93
N ALA A 488 23.19 -1.85 -12.45
CA ALA A 488 23.57 -1.80 -11.04
C ALA A 488 24.14 -0.41 -10.71
N VAL A 489 24.22 -0.10 -9.41
CA VAL A 489 24.57 1.21 -8.87
C VAL A 489 25.64 1.01 -7.80
N GLY A 490 26.63 1.89 -7.76
CA GLY A 490 27.76 1.84 -6.82
C GLY A 490 28.62 3.10 -7.00
N ASP A 491 29.57 3.34 -6.10
CA ASP A 491 30.59 4.39 -6.23
C ASP A 491 31.86 3.78 -6.84
N PHE A 492 32.06 3.93 -8.16
CA PHE A 492 33.17 3.29 -8.87
C PHE A 492 34.45 4.15 -8.87
N ASN A 493 34.36 5.42 -8.43
CA ASN A 493 35.48 6.38 -8.44
C ASN A 493 35.88 6.87 -7.03
N SER A 494 35.22 6.35 -5.98
CA SER A 494 35.40 6.70 -4.57
C SER A 494 35.12 8.17 -4.22
N ASP A 495 34.24 8.86 -4.97
CA ASP A 495 33.87 10.27 -4.72
C ASP A 495 32.65 10.47 -3.78
N ASN A 496 32.01 9.37 -3.35
CA ASN A 496 30.79 9.29 -2.54
C ASN A 496 29.51 9.71 -3.28
N CYS A 497 29.48 9.62 -4.61
CA CYS A 497 28.27 9.79 -5.42
C CYS A 497 27.89 8.45 -6.07
N ALA A 498 26.60 8.20 -6.25
CA ALA A 498 26.15 6.98 -6.92
C ALA A 498 26.41 7.07 -8.43
N ASP A 499 27.21 6.15 -8.96
CA ASP A 499 27.45 5.90 -10.38
C ASP A 499 26.56 4.77 -10.92
N ILE A 500 26.56 4.57 -12.24
CA ILE A 500 25.69 3.59 -12.91
C ILE A 500 26.50 2.70 -13.85
N VAL A 501 26.46 1.38 -13.63
CA VAL A 501 26.87 0.38 -14.64
C VAL A 501 25.64 -0.20 -15.33
N HIS A 502 25.60 -0.19 -16.67
CA HIS A 502 24.46 -0.73 -17.41
C HIS A 502 24.84 -1.30 -18.79
N TYR A 503 24.05 -2.28 -19.27
CA TYR A 503 24.20 -2.86 -20.60
C TYR A 503 23.32 -2.16 -21.66
N THR A 504 23.85 -1.97 -22.87
CA THR A 504 23.10 -1.46 -24.04
C THR A 504 23.32 -2.30 -25.29
N CYS A 505 22.29 -2.36 -26.15
CA CYS A 505 22.08 -3.46 -27.09
C CYS A 505 22.18 -3.08 -28.58
N ASP A 506 22.07 -1.80 -28.90
CA ASP A 506 22.43 -1.26 -30.22
C ASP A 506 23.94 -1.14 -30.42
N ARG A 507 24.71 -1.09 -29.32
CA ARG A 507 26.17 -1.07 -29.28
C ARG A 507 26.81 -2.34 -28.71
N GLU A 508 25.98 -3.26 -28.20
CA GLU A 508 26.38 -4.50 -27.53
C GLU A 508 27.53 -4.28 -26.53
N ASN A 509 27.31 -3.42 -25.53
CA ASN A 509 28.35 -3.05 -24.55
C ASN A 509 27.80 -2.80 -23.13
N ILE A 510 28.61 -3.05 -22.11
CA ILE A 510 28.43 -2.50 -20.76
C ILE A 510 29.11 -1.13 -20.73
N ASN A 511 28.41 -0.13 -20.19
CA ASN A 511 28.94 1.22 -19.98
C ASN A 511 28.91 1.52 -18.47
N VAL A 512 30.02 2.03 -17.93
CA VAL A 512 30.08 2.59 -16.59
C VAL A 512 30.03 4.10 -16.71
N VAL A 513 29.06 4.71 -16.03
CA VAL A 513 28.71 6.12 -16.13
C VAL A 513 28.92 6.76 -14.77
N LEU A 514 29.92 7.64 -14.68
CA LEU A 514 30.24 8.37 -13.47
C LEU A 514 29.33 9.59 -13.29
N ASN A 515 28.98 9.87 -12.04
CA ASN A 515 28.14 10.98 -11.61
C ASN A 515 28.98 12.07 -10.94
N TYR A 516 29.09 13.24 -11.58
CA TYR A 516 29.94 14.33 -11.05
C TYR A 516 29.22 15.24 -10.05
N ASN A 517 28.01 14.87 -9.61
CA ASN A 517 27.21 15.58 -8.59
C ASN A 517 26.91 17.06 -8.90
N ASP A 518 27.07 17.47 -10.16
CA ASP A 518 26.64 18.75 -10.72
C ASP A 518 25.42 18.58 -11.67
N GLY A 519 24.84 17.37 -11.68
CA GLY A 519 23.81 16.93 -12.61
C GLY A 519 24.36 16.38 -13.94
N SER A 520 25.69 16.35 -14.13
CA SER A 520 26.32 15.72 -15.30
C SER A 520 26.75 14.29 -15.03
N PHE A 521 26.58 13.46 -16.06
CA PHE A 521 26.92 12.05 -16.09
C PHE A 521 27.78 11.77 -17.31
N GLN A 522 28.89 11.04 -17.16
CA GLN A 522 29.79 10.73 -18.28
C GLN A 522 30.20 9.26 -18.28
N VAL A 523 30.27 8.66 -19.47
CA VAL A 523 30.79 7.31 -19.64
C VAL A 523 32.31 7.32 -19.40
N SER A 524 32.76 6.66 -18.35
CA SER A 524 34.19 6.49 -18.05
C SER A 524 34.75 5.24 -18.72
N TYR A 525 34.03 4.13 -18.63
CA TYR A 525 34.48 2.83 -19.14
C TYR A 525 33.42 2.16 -20.04
N ILE A 526 33.90 1.44 -21.05
CA ILE A 526 33.09 0.73 -22.04
C ILE A 526 33.68 -0.67 -22.24
N PHE A 527 32.91 -1.71 -21.91
CA PHE A 527 33.24 -3.10 -22.20
C PHE A 527 32.40 -3.63 -23.37
N PRO A 528 32.99 -3.93 -24.54
CA PRO A 528 32.27 -4.42 -25.71
C PRO A 528 32.01 -5.94 -25.65
N PHE A 529 30.89 -6.38 -26.23
CA PHE A 529 30.58 -7.79 -26.50
C PHE A 529 30.76 -8.10 -28.00
N ASP A 530 31.02 -9.37 -28.31
CA ASP A 530 31.02 -9.87 -29.69
C ASP A 530 29.58 -10.11 -30.20
N ASN A 531 29.31 -9.66 -31.43
CA ASN A 531 28.02 -9.72 -32.14
C ASN A 531 27.10 -10.90 -31.73
N GLY A 532 26.05 -10.60 -30.97
CA GLY A 532 25.02 -11.52 -30.49
C GLY A 532 25.12 -11.90 -29.01
N ASN A 533 26.26 -11.63 -28.37
CA ASN A 533 26.46 -11.89 -26.94
C ASN A 533 25.94 -10.73 -26.09
N HIS A 534 25.25 -11.05 -25.00
CA HIS A 534 24.73 -10.07 -24.05
C HIS A 534 24.69 -10.67 -22.64
N PRO A 535 24.75 -9.84 -21.59
CA PRO A 535 24.57 -10.30 -20.21
C PRO A 535 23.10 -10.53 -19.89
N TYR A 536 22.83 -11.50 -19.01
CA TYR A 536 21.54 -11.63 -18.32
C TYR A 536 21.52 -10.87 -17.00
N MET A 537 22.63 -10.73 -16.29
CA MET A 537 22.66 -10.04 -15.01
C MET A 537 24.04 -9.40 -14.81
N ILE A 538 24.03 -8.23 -14.16
CA ILE A 538 25.21 -7.49 -13.67
C ILE A 538 25.04 -7.36 -12.16
N ILE A 539 26.11 -7.64 -11.41
CA ILE A 539 26.23 -7.33 -9.97
C ILE A 539 27.53 -6.57 -9.71
N VAL A 540 27.60 -5.91 -8.55
CA VAL A 540 28.70 -5.04 -8.11
C VAL A 540 29.08 -5.48 -6.72
N ASP A 541 30.37 -5.71 -6.48
CA ASP A 541 30.95 -6.16 -5.21
C ASP A 541 32.47 -5.89 -5.21
N ASP A 542 33.17 -6.18 -4.12
CA ASP A 542 34.64 -6.15 -4.02
C ASP A 542 35.19 -7.58 -4.16
N PHE A 543 35.49 -8.04 -5.39
CA PHE A 543 35.84 -9.44 -5.66
C PHE A 543 37.33 -9.77 -5.43
N ASP A 544 38.19 -8.78 -5.24
CA ASP A 544 39.61 -8.97 -4.88
C ASP A 544 40.03 -8.39 -3.52
N GLY A 545 39.11 -7.78 -2.78
CA GLY A 545 39.30 -7.32 -1.41
C GLY A 545 40.18 -6.08 -1.30
N ASP A 546 40.34 -5.30 -2.39
CA ASP A 546 41.17 -4.09 -2.39
C ASP A 546 40.44 -2.84 -1.87
N GLY A 547 39.11 -2.91 -1.71
CA GLY A 547 38.24 -1.85 -1.23
C GLY A 547 37.63 -0.98 -2.33
N HIS A 548 37.80 -1.33 -3.60
CA HIS A 548 37.14 -0.72 -4.75
C HIS A 548 35.99 -1.59 -5.29
N LEU A 549 35.05 -0.96 -6.00
CA LEU A 549 33.91 -1.68 -6.57
C LEU A 549 34.24 -2.25 -7.95
N ASP A 550 34.11 -3.56 -8.05
CA ASP A 550 34.18 -4.33 -9.29
C ASP A 550 32.80 -4.52 -9.91
N PHE A 551 32.73 -5.17 -11.07
CA PHE A 551 31.47 -5.79 -11.50
C PHE A 551 31.65 -7.16 -12.15
N ALA A 552 30.66 -8.03 -11.88
CA ALA A 552 30.55 -9.34 -12.48
C ALA A 552 29.30 -9.43 -13.37
N PHE A 553 29.39 -10.18 -14.46
CA PHE A 553 28.31 -10.36 -15.43
C PHE A 553 28.29 -11.74 -16.07
N THR A 554 27.10 -12.31 -16.25
CA THR A 554 26.89 -13.49 -17.13
C THR A 554 27.19 -13.16 -18.59
N ASN A 555 27.62 -14.12 -19.41
CA ASN A 555 27.76 -13.98 -20.86
C ASN A 555 27.01 -15.10 -21.61
N ASN A 556 25.93 -14.73 -22.32
CA ASN A 556 24.99 -15.66 -22.96
C ASN A 556 25.65 -16.65 -23.95
N GLY A 557 26.43 -16.17 -24.92
CA GLY A 557 27.02 -17.07 -25.94
C GLY A 557 28.26 -17.84 -25.50
N ALA A 558 28.75 -17.62 -24.27
CA ALA A 558 29.92 -18.29 -23.74
C ALA A 558 29.63 -19.20 -22.53
N TYR A 559 28.45 -19.10 -21.91
CA TYR A 559 28.09 -19.77 -20.65
C TYR A 559 29.09 -19.51 -19.50
N LYS A 560 29.62 -18.27 -19.45
CA LYS A 560 30.62 -17.84 -18.46
C LYS A 560 30.09 -16.73 -17.56
N ILE A 561 30.70 -16.61 -16.38
CA ILE A 561 30.73 -15.36 -15.62
C ILE A 561 32.02 -14.64 -15.99
N GLY A 562 31.90 -13.38 -16.38
CA GLY A 562 33.00 -12.43 -16.57
C GLY A 562 33.07 -11.49 -15.38
N ILE A 563 34.29 -11.16 -14.95
CA ILE A 563 34.57 -10.26 -13.82
C ILE A 563 35.57 -9.23 -14.30
N LEU A 564 35.29 -7.96 -14.00
CA LEU A 564 36.14 -6.82 -14.31
C LEU A 564 36.43 -6.08 -13.02
N LEU A 565 37.71 -6.08 -12.64
CA LEU A 565 38.20 -5.46 -11.42
C LEU A 565 38.35 -3.96 -11.61
N GLY A 566 37.81 -3.17 -10.69
CA GLY A 566 37.89 -1.71 -10.67
C GLY A 566 39.26 -1.22 -10.19
N ASP A 567 39.64 -0.01 -10.55
CA ASP A 567 40.86 0.64 -10.03
C ASP A 567 40.56 1.81 -9.06
N GLY A 568 39.31 1.90 -8.59
CA GLY A 568 38.84 2.99 -7.75
C GLY A 568 38.77 4.36 -8.45
N THR A 569 38.96 4.44 -9.78
CA THR A 569 38.88 5.69 -10.56
C THR A 569 37.77 5.67 -11.63
N GLY A 570 36.91 4.65 -11.60
CA GLY A 570 35.92 4.40 -12.65
C GLY A 570 36.49 3.75 -13.91
N ASN A 571 37.70 3.15 -13.84
CA ASN A 571 38.28 2.32 -14.88
C ASN A 571 38.40 0.87 -14.40
N PHE A 572 38.51 -0.07 -15.34
CA PHE A 572 38.53 -1.51 -15.04
C PHE A 572 39.64 -2.23 -15.80
N GLY A 573 40.20 -3.26 -15.16
CA GLY A 573 41.33 -4.06 -15.63
C GLY A 573 41.00 -5.05 -16.75
N GLU A 574 41.81 -6.11 -16.83
CA GLU A 574 41.57 -7.20 -17.79
C GLU A 574 40.42 -8.11 -17.35
N LEU A 575 39.59 -8.53 -18.31
CA LEU A 575 38.48 -9.44 -18.08
C LEU A 575 38.96 -10.81 -17.58
N LYS A 576 38.59 -11.17 -16.35
CA LYS A 576 38.67 -12.54 -15.85
C LYS A 576 37.40 -13.29 -16.26
N THR A 577 37.50 -14.52 -16.76
CA THR A 577 36.32 -15.34 -17.12
C THR A 577 36.42 -16.73 -16.56
N PHE A 578 35.34 -17.20 -15.94
CA PHE A 578 35.26 -18.53 -15.36
C PHE A 578 34.36 -19.43 -16.23
N LEU A 579 34.89 -20.60 -16.57
CA LEU A 579 34.21 -21.65 -17.33
C LEU A 579 33.52 -22.59 -16.35
N ASN A 580 32.24 -22.87 -16.59
CA ASN A 580 31.69 -24.16 -16.19
C ASN A 580 31.87 -25.11 -17.40
N GLU A 581 32.33 -26.34 -17.15
CA GLU A 581 32.45 -27.35 -18.21
C GLU A 581 31.09 -27.85 -18.72
N ASN A 582 30.00 -27.54 -18.00
CA ASN A 582 28.64 -27.93 -18.36
C ASN A 582 27.85 -26.75 -19.01
N PRO A 583 27.38 -26.88 -20.26
CA PRO A 583 26.75 -25.78 -21.01
C PRO A 583 25.27 -25.60 -20.64
N GLY A 584 25.01 -25.01 -19.48
CA GLY A 584 23.68 -24.62 -19.04
C GLY A 584 23.46 -23.11 -19.02
N GLN A 585 22.23 -22.66 -19.31
CA GLN A 585 21.87 -21.25 -19.18
C GLN A 585 21.75 -20.87 -17.71
N SER A 586 22.65 -20.00 -17.24
CA SER A 586 22.50 -19.27 -15.99
C SER A 586 21.65 -18.02 -16.20
N PHE A 587 20.66 -17.81 -15.33
CA PHE A 587 19.74 -16.67 -15.41
C PHE A 587 19.91 -15.67 -14.26
N SER A 588 20.39 -16.14 -13.11
CA SER A 588 20.61 -15.33 -11.92
C SER A 588 21.78 -15.89 -11.12
N PHE A 589 22.53 -14.98 -10.50
CA PHE A 589 23.63 -15.25 -9.59
C PHE A 589 23.68 -14.14 -8.53
N ILE A 590 24.29 -14.42 -7.37
CA ILE A 590 24.41 -13.50 -6.24
C ILE A 590 25.78 -13.68 -5.59
N SER A 591 26.34 -12.60 -5.03
CA SER A 591 27.61 -12.60 -4.31
C SER A 591 27.41 -12.49 -2.80
N ASN A 592 28.28 -13.18 -2.05
CA ASN A 592 28.49 -13.01 -0.61
C ASN A 592 29.68 -13.84 -0.15
N ASP A 593 30.14 -13.64 1.08
CA ASP A 593 31.02 -14.62 1.75
C ASP A 593 30.15 -15.79 2.25
N PHE A 594 30.19 -16.93 1.55
CA PHE A 594 29.35 -18.10 1.86
C PHE A 594 30.11 -19.17 2.68
N ASN A 595 31.44 -19.11 2.74
CA ASN A 595 32.27 -20.04 3.52
C ASN A 595 32.86 -19.42 4.81
N ASN A 596 32.65 -18.12 5.04
CA ASN A 596 33.21 -17.29 6.11
C ASN A 596 34.75 -17.18 6.10
N ASP A 597 35.38 -17.15 4.92
CA ASP A 597 36.83 -16.99 4.76
C ASP A 597 37.30 -15.53 4.60
N GLY A 598 36.37 -14.59 4.38
CA GLY A 598 36.64 -13.17 4.17
C GLY A 598 36.79 -12.76 2.71
N HIS A 599 36.50 -13.63 1.76
CA HIS A 599 36.46 -13.35 0.33
C HIS A 599 35.03 -13.45 -0.22
N VAL A 600 34.76 -12.75 -1.33
CA VAL A 600 33.45 -12.78 -1.97
C VAL A 600 33.34 -14.02 -2.85
N ASP A 601 32.41 -14.91 -2.52
CA ASP A 601 31.98 -16.05 -3.31
C ASP A 601 30.81 -15.67 -4.25
N ILE A 602 30.48 -16.54 -5.22
CA ILE A 602 29.33 -16.38 -6.11
C ILE A 602 28.47 -17.66 -6.16
N VAL A 603 27.19 -17.54 -5.85
CA VAL A 603 26.18 -18.60 -6.07
C VAL A 603 25.45 -18.35 -7.39
N THR A 604 25.33 -19.37 -8.25
CA THR A 604 24.71 -19.25 -9.58
C THR A 604 23.77 -20.40 -9.94
N THR A 605 22.77 -20.10 -10.78
CA THR A 605 21.79 -21.06 -11.32
C THR A 605 22.29 -21.75 -12.60
N TYR A 606 21.91 -23.01 -12.81
CA TYR A 606 21.93 -23.67 -14.13
C TYR A 606 20.58 -24.30 -14.44
N TYR A 607 19.78 -23.60 -15.23
CA TYR A 607 18.35 -23.89 -15.43
C TYR A 607 18.05 -25.13 -16.30
N SER A 608 19.00 -25.55 -17.13
CA SER A 608 18.88 -26.78 -17.93
C SER A 608 19.07 -28.06 -17.11
N ASP A 609 19.77 -27.97 -15.99
CA ASP A 609 20.30 -29.11 -15.23
C ASP A 609 19.79 -29.16 -13.78
N ASP A 610 18.92 -28.22 -13.41
CA ASP A 610 18.35 -28.05 -12.05
C ASP A 610 19.41 -27.90 -10.96
N GLN A 611 20.54 -27.26 -11.28
CA GLN A 611 21.66 -27.08 -10.36
C GLN A 611 21.77 -25.67 -9.81
N ILE A 612 22.26 -25.60 -8.57
CA ILE A 612 22.86 -24.43 -7.95
C ILE A 612 24.34 -24.77 -7.75
N VAL A 613 25.22 -23.83 -8.09
CA VAL A 613 26.67 -24.00 -8.00
C VAL A 613 27.25 -22.86 -7.18
N LEU A 614 28.11 -23.20 -6.22
CA LEU A 614 28.94 -22.24 -5.51
C LEU A 614 30.31 -22.13 -6.21
N LEU A 615 30.73 -20.89 -6.44
CA LEU A 615 32.04 -20.51 -6.92
C LEU A 615 32.76 -19.83 -5.76
N VAL A 616 33.78 -20.48 -5.22
CA VAL A 616 34.52 -19.96 -4.06
C VAL A 616 35.56 -18.95 -4.55
N GLY A 617 35.59 -17.77 -3.90
CA GLY A 617 36.49 -16.67 -4.19
C GLY A 617 37.87 -16.87 -3.56
N VAL A 618 38.94 -16.50 -4.27
CA VAL A 618 40.32 -16.61 -3.76
C VAL A 618 40.85 -15.27 -3.21
N GLY A 619 40.02 -14.22 -3.21
CA GLY A 619 40.44 -12.87 -2.79
C GLY A 619 41.44 -12.21 -3.73
N ASP A 620 41.43 -12.60 -5.01
CA ASP A 620 42.17 -11.93 -6.09
C ASP A 620 41.29 -11.72 -7.33
N GLY A 621 39.96 -11.78 -7.20
CA GLY A 621 39.03 -11.81 -8.32
C GLY A 621 39.06 -13.10 -9.15
N THR A 622 39.70 -14.17 -8.65
CA THR A 622 39.60 -15.52 -9.21
C THR A 622 38.75 -16.45 -8.37
N PHE A 623 38.10 -17.38 -9.07
CA PHE A 623 37.08 -18.27 -8.55
C PHE A 623 37.33 -19.71 -8.98
N PHE A 624 36.97 -20.66 -8.14
CA PHE A 624 36.97 -22.07 -8.48
C PHE A 624 35.65 -22.74 -8.09
N ILE A 625 35.28 -23.81 -8.81
CA ILE A 625 34.08 -24.60 -8.51
C ILE A 625 34.46 -25.59 -7.41
N GLU A 626 33.98 -25.38 -6.19
CA GLU A 626 34.19 -26.33 -5.09
C GLU A 626 32.99 -27.27 -4.92
N SER A 627 31.76 -26.74 -4.91
CA SER A 627 30.54 -27.56 -4.77
C SER A 627 29.47 -27.27 -5.84
N SER A 628 28.96 -28.35 -6.45
CA SER A 628 27.68 -28.37 -7.16
C SER A 628 26.70 -29.22 -6.37
N PHE A 629 25.78 -28.58 -5.63
CA PHE A 629 24.78 -29.31 -4.87
C PHE A 629 23.52 -29.49 -5.72
N TYR A 630 23.27 -30.74 -6.12
CA TYR A 630 22.13 -31.12 -6.95
C TYR A 630 20.83 -31.02 -6.14
N ASN A 631 20.10 -29.93 -6.33
CA ASN A 631 18.96 -29.61 -5.49
C ASN A 631 17.66 -30.21 -6.05
N ASN A 632 17.47 -31.52 -5.81
CA ASN A 632 16.24 -32.29 -6.14
C ASN A 632 14.92 -31.60 -5.73
N PHE A 633 14.99 -30.66 -4.78
CA PHE A 633 13.84 -30.00 -4.19
C PHE A 633 13.45 -28.70 -4.92
N CYS A 634 14.40 -28.00 -5.56
CA CYS A 634 14.17 -26.68 -6.15
C CYS A 634 14.39 -26.67 -7.66
N SER A 635 13.63 -27.49 -8.40
CA SER A 635 13.77 -27.62 -9.86
C SER A 635 13.63 -26.28 -10.59
N ARG A 636 14.47 -26.03 -11.60
CA ARG A 636 14.48 -24.84 -12.47
C ARG A 636 14.44 -23.53 -11.66
N PRO A 637 15.49 -23.24 -10.86
CA PRO A 637 15.60 -22.02 -10.07
C PRO A 637 15.63 -20.78 -10.98
N THR A 638 15.12 -19.65 -10.48
CA THR A 638 14.89 -18.42 -11.26
C THR A 638 15.51 -17.16 -10.68
N SER A 639 15.61 -17.03 -9.36
CA SER A 639 16.16 -15.86 -8.68
C SER A 639 16.62 -16.23 -7.27
N PHE A 640 17.58 -15.48 -6.73
CA PHE A 640 18.17 -15.66 -5.40
C PHE A 640 18.01 -14.40 -4.55
N ALA A 641 17.83 -14.59 -3.24
CA ALA A 641 18.23 -13.64 -2.22
C ALA A 641 19.08 -14.38 -1.17
N THR A 642 19.92 -13.65 -0.44
CA THR A 642 20.82 -14.19 0.58
C THR A 642 20.65 -13.43 1.91
N GLY A 643 21.12 -14.02 2.99
CA GLY A 643 21.11 -13.47 4.33
C GLY A 643 21.08 -14.57 5.40
N ASP A 644 21.40 -14.22 6.64
CA ASP A 644 21.30 -15.14 7.77
C ASP A 644 19.82 -15.24 8.22
N PHE A 645 19.16 -16.38 7.97
CA PHE A 645 17.75 -16.61 8.29
C PHE A 645 17.54 -17.37 9.61
N ASN A 646 18.61 -17.88 10.23
CA ASN A 646 18.57 -18.71 11.43
C ASN A 646 19.43 -18.15 12.61
N ASN A 647 20.11 -17.03 12.39
CA ASN A 647 21.03 -16.32 13.28
C ASN A 647 22.24 -17.17 13.74
N ASP A 648 22.80 -17.98 12.83
CA ASP A 648 24.03 -18.75 13.06
C ASP A 648 25.30 -18.09 12.51
N ASN A 649 25.19 -16.94 11.83
CA ASN A 649 26.24 -16.17 11.16
C ASN A 649 26.80 -16.86 9.90
N GLN A 650 25.99 -17.65 9.21
CA GLN A 650 26.28 -18.18 7.88
C GLN A 650 25.23 -17.67 6.89
N MET A 651 25.66 -17.33 5.68
CA MET A 651 24.76 -16.73 4.70
C MET A 651 23.92 -17.82 4.02
N ASP A 652 22.61 -17.80 4.26
CA ASP A 652 21.63 -18.74 3.71
C ASP A 652 21.13 -18.29 2.32
N LEU A 653 20.35 -19.15 1.65
CA LEU A 653 19.79 -18.88 0.33
C LEU A 653 18.27 -19.03 0.29
N ALA A 654 17.60 -17.97 -0.17
CA ALA A 654 16.20 -17.99 -0.57
C ALA A 654 16.11 -18.08 -2.10
N VAL A 655 15.57 -19.18 -2.61
CA VAL A 655 15.60 -19.53 -4.05
C VAL A 655 14.17 -19.62 -4.60
N THR A 656 13.85 -18.82 -5.61
CA THR A 656 12.58 -18.98 -6.34
C THR A 656 12.71 -20.00 -7.46
N SER A 657 11.63 -20.74 -7.74
CA SER A 657 11.58 -21.79 -8.75
C SER A 657 10.44 -21.59 -9.74
N SER A 658 10.71 -21.87 -11.02
CA SER A 658 9.68 -21.91 -12.07
C SER A 658 8.72 -23.11 -11.98
N ALA A 659 8.90 -24.00 -11.00
CA ALA A 659 7.94 -25.02 -10.60
C ALA A 659 6.92 -24.53 -9.54
N ASN A 660 6.89 -23.22 -9.24
CA ASN A 660 6.00 -22.55 -8.27
C ASN A 660 6.36 -22.85 -6.81
N TYR A 661 7.65 -22.79 -6.47
CA TYR A 661 8.13 -22.92 -5.10
C TYR A 661 9.10 -21.78 -4.73
N LEU A 662 9.07 -21.38 -3.46
CA LEU A 662 10.16 -20.71 -2.77
C LEU A 662 10.85 -21.76 -1.88
N CYS A 663 12.16 -21.92 -2.04
CA CYS A 663 12.98 -22.87 -1.29
C CYS A 663 13.93 -22.09 -0.39
N ILE A 664 13.92 -22.39 0.91
CA ILE A 664 14.86 -21.83 1.88
C ILE A 664 15.92 -22.89 2.18
N LEU A 665 17.16 -22.56 1.87
CA LEU A 665 18.32 -23.43 2.01
C LEU A 665 19.26 -22.82 3.06
N LEU A 666 19.43 -23.49 4.19
CA LEU A 666 20.30 -23.02 5.26
C LEU A 666 21.73 -23.50 5.02
N ASN A 667 22.68 -22.60 5.22
CA ASN A 667 24.10 -22.89 5.11
C ASN A 667 24.55 -23.61 6.39
N THR A 668 24.93 -24.87 6.25
CA THR A 668 25.41 -25.72 7.36
C THR A 668 26.92 -25.62 7.58
N GLY A 669 27.59 -24.76 6.81
CA GLY A 669 29.03 -24.58 6.81
C GLY A 669 29.75 -25.66 6.00
N ASN A 670 31.01 -25.39 5.64
CA ASN A 670 31.76 -26.21 4.67
C ASN A 670 30.99 -26.32 3.32
N GLU A 671 30.38 -25.21 2.89
CA GLU A 671 29.74 -25.04 1.57
C GLU A 671 28.57 -26.00 1.29
N GLN A 672 27.88 -26.44 2.34
CA GLN A 672 26.72 -27.33 2.26
C GLN A 672 25.43 -26.62 2.64
N PHE A 673 24.43 -26.71 1.77
CA PHE A 673 23.11 -26.09 1.95
C PHE A 673 22.01 -27.14 2.14
N ASP A 674 21.33 -27.10 3.29
CA ASP A 674 20.22 -28.00 3.64
C ASP A 674 18.86 -27.32 3.45
N LEU A 675 17.87 -28.02 2.90
CA LEU A 675 16.51 -27.48 2.76
C LEU A 675 15.81 -27.38 4.11
N SER A 676 15.59 -26.17 4.61
CA SER A 676 14.75 -25.89 5.79
C SER A 676 13.27 -25.89 5.44
N MET A 677 12.89 -25.08 4.44
CA MET A 677 11.49 -24.81 4.13
C MET A 677 11.24 -24.80 2.63
N MET A 678 10.09 -25.33 2.22
CA MET A 678 9.57 -25.19 0.86
C MET A 678 8.15 -24.63 0.93
N VAL A 679 7.94 -23.47 0.32
CA VAL A 679 6.66 -22.77 0.30
C VAL A 679 6.10 -22.82 -1.11
N PRO A 680 4.90 -23.41 -1.34
CA PRO A 680 4.23 -23.32 -2.62
C PRO A 680 3.84 -21.88 -2.91
N THR A 681 4.34 -21.30 -4.00
CA THR A 681 3.82 -20.03 -4.51
C THR A 681 2.54 -20.32 -5.29
N GLU A 682 1.47 -19.57 -5.05
CA GLU A 682 0.15 -19.94 -5.59
C GLU A 682 0.15 -20.06 -7.12
N THR A 683 -0.61 -21.06 -7.61
CA THR A 683 -0.63 -21.58 -8.99
C THR A 683 -0.25 -20.61 -10.12
N PHE A 684 0.70 -21.04 -10.96
CA PHE A 684 1.23 -20.33 -12.13
C PHE A 684 2.06 -19.08 -11.78
N ASN A 685 3.01 -19.22 -10.86
CA ASN A 685 3.87 -18.13 -10.43
C ASN A 685 5.30 -18.28 -10.94
N PHE A 686 5.73 -17.30 -11.74
CA PHE A 686 7.15 -17.04 -11.98
C PHE A 686 7.56 -15.87 -11.09
N ALA A 687 8.27 -16.15 -10.00
CA ALA A 687 8.80 -15.09 -9.14
C ALA A 687 10.10 -14.53 -9.75
N TRP A 688 10.01 -13.37 -10.41
CA TRP A 688 11.10 -12.78 -11.22
C TRP A 688 12.15 -12.04 -10.40
N SER A 689 11.79 -11.63 -9.18
CA SER A 689 12.63 -10.88 -8.26
C SER A 689 12.23 -11.27 -6.84
N ILE A 690 13.23 -11.54 -6.02
CA ILE A 690 13.14 -11.79 -4.58
C ILE A 690 14.17 -10.89 -3.90
N ILE A 691 13.82 -10.37 -2.72
CA ILE A 691 14.72 -9.58 -1.87
C ILE A 691 14.51 -9.98 -0.41
N THR A 692 15.52 -9.70 0.41
CA THR A 692 15.57 -9.95 1.84
C THR A 692 15.85 -8.65 2.59
N ALA A 693 15.09 -8.40 3.65
CA ALA A 693 15.30 -7.27 4.57
C ALA A 693 14.44 -7.47 5.83
N ASP A 694 14.75 -6.80 6.93
CA ASP A 694 13.83 -6.69 8.06
C ASP A 694 12.76 -5.63 7.74
N PHE A 695 11.58 -6.04 7.27
CA PHE A 695 10.50 -5.10 6.93
C PHE A 695 9.73 -4.66 8.18
N ASN A 696 9.74 -5.47 9.23
CA ASN A 696 8.88 -5.31 10.40
C ASN A 696 9.58 -4.73 11.64
N ASN A 697 10.89 -4.52 11.57
CA ASN A 697 11.81 -4.03 12.60
C ASN A 697 11.91 -4.95 13.84
N ASP A 698 11.82 -6.28 13.68
CA ASP A 698 12.06 -7.24 14.75
C ASP A 698 13.50 -7.78 14.83
N ASN A 699 14.38 -7.35 13.91
CA ASN A 699 15.75 -7.81 13.68
C ASN A 699 15.86 -9.22 13.09
N HIS A 700 14.82 -9.71 12.41
CA HIS A 700 14.85 -10.93 11.62
C HIS A 700 14.75 -10.59 10.13
N LEU A 701 15.42 -11.34 9.27
CA LEU A 701 15.30 -11.14 7.83
C LEU A 701 13.98 -11.71 7.32
N ASP A 702 13.15 -10.84 6.76
CA ASP A 702 11.94 -11.17 6.04
C ASP A 702 12.24 -11.34 4.54
N ILE A 703 11.32 -11.97 3.80
CA ILE A 703 11.38 -12.14 2.34
C ILE A 703 10.26 -11.35 1.67
N SER A 704 10.58 -10.68 0.56
CA SER A 704 9.58 -10.11 -0.35
C SER A 704 9.84 -10.52 -1.79
N MET A 705 8.81 -10.94 -2.52
CA MET A 705 8.91 -11.49 -3.87
C MET A 705 7.80 -11.03 -4.82
N VAL A 706 8.14 -10.88 -6.11
CA VAL A 706 7.21 -10.42 -7.16
C VAL A 706 6.59 -11.58 -7.91
N ASN A 707 5.28 -11.71 -7.77
CA ASN A 707 4.49 -12.74 -8.45
C ASN A 707 4.00 -12.22 -9.82
N PHE A 708 4.81 -12.42 -10.88
CA PHE A 708 4.61 -11.79 -12.20
C PHE A 708 3.22 -12.05 -12.81
N LEU A 709 2.73 -13.29 -12.77
CA LEU A 709 1.43 -13.64 -13.37
C LEU A 709 0.23 -13.26 -12.47
N ASN A 710 0.42 -13.28 -11.14
CA ASN A 710 -0.65 -12.99 -10.18
C ASN A 710 -0.71 -11.49 -9.82
N ASN A 711 0.29 -10.71 -10.22
CA ASN A 711 0.39 -9.24 -10.11
C ASN A 711 0.17 -8.74 -8.70
N ASN A 712 0.98 -9.33 -7.83
CA ASN A 712 1.10 -8.97 -6.44
C ASN A 712 2.56 -9.14 -5.99
N ILE A 713 2.86 -8.53 -4.86
CA ILE A 713 4.03 -8.80 -4.06
C ILE A 713 3.58 -9.71 -2.92
N ALA A 714 4.34 -10.77 -2.65
CA ALA A 714 4.19 -11.58 -1.45
C ALA A 714 5.30 -11.22 -0.46
N VAL A 715 4.92 -10.86 0.76
CA VAL A 715 5.83 -10.60 1.89
C VAL A 715 5.67 -11.72 2.91
N MET A 716 6.77 -12.23 3.44
CA MET A 716 6.82 -13.35 4.38
C MET A 716 7.79 -13.00 5.51
N PHE A 717 7.29 -12.89 6.72
CA PHE A 717 8.13 -12.52 7.87
C PHE A 717 8.99 -13.71 8.34
N GLY A 718 10.24 -13.44 8.72
CA GLY A 718 11.16 -14.45 9.24
C GLY A 718 10.85 -14.83 10.69
N ASN A 719 10.97 -16.12 11.04
CA ASN A 719 10.87 -16.59 12.42
C ASN A 719 12.24 -16.72 13.12
N ASN A 720 13.33 -16.38 12.42
CA ASN A 720 14.72 -16.48 12.89
C ASN A 720 15.21 -17.89 13.25
N ASP A 721 14.60 -18.90 12.63
CA ASP A 721 14.96 -20.32 12.75
C ASP A 721 15.09 -20.99 11.37
N GLY A 722 15.26 -20.18 10.32
CA GLY A 722 15.21 -20.62 8.93
C GLY A 722 13.81 -20.91 8.39
N THR A 723 12.75 -20.61 9.15
CA THR A 723 11.36 -20.70 8.68
C THR A 723 10.70 -19.32 8.57
N PHE A 724 9.63 -19.26 7.77
CA PHE A 724 8.91 -18.02 7.47
C PHE A 724 7.41 -18.15 7.77
N GLY A 725 6.79 -17.03 8.13
CA GLY A 725 5.36 -16.90 8.38
C GLY A 725 4.48 -17.02 7.12
N THR A 726 3.17 -16.82 7.30
CA THR A 726 2.21 -16.86 6.18
C THR A 726 2.40 -15.69 5.22
N GLN A 727 2.37 -15.96 3.90
CA GLN A 727 2.44 -14.92 2.87
C GLN A 727 1.36 -13.83 3.03
N MET A 728 1.78 -12.57 3.04
CA MET A 728 0.94 -11.39 2.94
C MET A 728 0.97 -10.87 1.50
N ILE A 729 -0.20 -10.70 0.89
CA ILE A 729 -0.33 -10.43 -0.55
C ILE A 729 -0.76 -8.99 -0.82
N TYR A 730 0.12 -8.20 -1.45
CA TYR A 730 -0.11 -6.80 -1.84
C TYR A 730 -0.32 -6.69 -3.36
N LYS A 731 -1.50 -6.23 -3.79
CA LYS A 731 -1.87 -6.17 -5.22
C LYS A 731 -1.17 -5.00 -5.92
N THR A 732 -0.52 -5.25 -7.06
CA THR A 732 0.20 -4.21 -7.82
C THR A 732 -0.65 -3.52 -8.91
N GLY A 733 -1.94 -3.86 -8.99
CA GLY A 733 -2.98 -3.10 -9.69
C GLY A 733 -3.18 -3.41 -11.19
N ILE A 734 -2.15 -3.80 -11.93
CA ILE A 734 -2.22 -4.07 -13.39
C ILE A 734 -1.68 -5.47 -13.69
N LEU A 735 -2.39 -6.23 -14.54
CA LEU A 735 -2.07 -7.63 -14.87
C LEU A 735 -0.87 -7.77 -15.84
N GLY A 736 -0.11 -8.86 -15.68
CA GLY A 736 0.95 -9.37 -16.55
C GLY A 736 2.25 -8.55 -16.63
N SER A 737 2.64 -7.82 -15.58
CA SER A 737 3.55 -6.67 -15.77
C SER A 737 4.68 -6.44 -14.77
N SER A 738 4.57 -6.88 -13.52
CA SER A 738 5.54 -6.53 -12.48
C SER A 738 6.86 -7.32 -12.61
N ARG A 739 8.02 -6.65 -12.79
CA ARG A 739 9.30 -7.32 -13.15
C ARG A 739 10.34 -7.40 -12.02
N TYR A 740 10.75 -6.26 -11.44
CA TYR A 740 11.77 -6.15 -10.40
C TYR A 740 11.22 -5.51 -9.15
N LEU A 741 11.81 -5.88 -8.02
CA LEU A 741 11.56 -5.32 -6.71
C LEU A 741 12.87 -4.85 -6.11
N ILE A 742 12.84 -3.66 -5.55
CA ILE A 742 13.92 -3.11 -4.71
C ILE A 742 13.29 -2.54 -3.44
N THR A 743 14.10 -2.39 -2.40
CA THR A 743 13.67 -1.83 -1.11
C THR A 743 14.63 -0.73 -0.66
N GLY A 744 14.15 0.10 0.25
CA GLY A 744 14.84 1.26 0.80
C GLY A 744 13.84 2.16 1.53
N ASP A 745 14.34 3.05 2.39
CA ASP A 745 13.53 4.10 2.99
C ASP A 745 13.40 5.27 1.99
N PHE A 746 12.32 5.30 1.22
CA PHE A 746 12.12 6.27 0.13
C PHE A 746 11.36 7.53 0.57
N ASP A 747 10.64 7.54 1.69
CA ASP A 747 10.13 8.79 2.26
C ASP A 747 10.95 9.36 3.44
N ASN A 748 11.92 8.62 3.98
CA ASN A 748 12.78 8.94 5.14
C ASN A 748 12.03 8.90 6.49
N ASP A 749 11.05 7.99 6.65
CA ASP A 749 10.33 7.80 7.92
C ASP A 749 10.98 6.76 8.86
N GLY A 750 12.01 6.05 8.39
CA GLY A 750 12.72 5.00 9.12
C GLY A 750 12.20 3.59 8.87
N GLN A 751 11.20 3.42 7.99
CA GLN A 751 10.70 2.12 7.53
C GLN A 751 11.18 1.80 6.12
N LEU A 752 11.31 0.50 5.82
CA LEU A 752 11.63 0.05 4.47
C LEU A 752 10.37 0.02 3.60
N ASP A 753 10.43 0.72 2.48
CA ASP A 753 9.43 0.70 1.41
C ASP A 753 9.77 -0.35 0.35
N LEU A 754 8.82 -0.62 -0.54
CA LEU A 754 9.00 -1.50 -1.70
C LEU A 754 8.71 -0.76 -3.00
N VAL A 755 9.65 -0.79 -3.95
CA VAL A 755 9.52 -0.17 -5.27
C VAL A 755 9.50 -1.24 -6.35
N ILE A 756 8.52 -1.17 -7.25
CA ILE A 756 8.28 -2.19 -8.28
C ILE A 756 7.99 -1.58 -9.64
N ASN A 757 8.66 -2.04 -10.70
CA ASN A 757 8.37 -1.59 -12.07
C ASN A 757 7.27 -2.44 -12.73
N ASN A 758 6.38 -1.76 -13.45
CA ASN A 758 5.24 -2.34 -14.14
C ASN A 758 5.40 -2.14 -15.66
N TYR A 759 5.82 -3.20 -16.34
CA TYR A 759 6.24 -3.16 -17.74
C TYR A 759 5.11 -2.82 -18.73
N VAL A 760 3.92 -3.43 -18.64
CA VAL A 760 2.81 -3.10 -19.57
C VAL A 760 2.11 -1.81 -19.13
N GLY A 761 1.93 -1.60 -17.81
CA GLY A 761 1.36 -0.38 -17.25
C GLY A 761 2.19 0.88 -17.45
N SER A 762 3.45 0.74 -17.93
CA SER A 762 4.37 1.87 -18.17
C SER A 762 4.65 2.70 -16.92
N SER A 763 4.67 2.05 -15.75
CA SER A 763 4.69 2.71 -14.43
C SER A 763 5.68 2.10 -13.46
N ILE A 764 5.97 2.85 -12.40
CA ILE A 764 6.63 2.37 -11.17
C ILE A 764 5.64 2.54 -10.04
N ASN A 765 5.52 1.55 -9.17
CA ASN A 765 4.70 1.64 -7.98
C ASN A 765 5.60 1.63 -6.74
N ILE A 766 5.31 2.51 -5.78
CA ILE A 766 5.96 2.53 -4.47
C ILE A 766 4.92 2.16 -3.42
N LEU A 767 5.22 1.14 -2.63
CA LEU A 767 4.43 0.67 -1.50
C LEU A 767 5.17 1.10 -0.24
N PHE A 768 4.64 2.09 0.47
CA PHE A 768 5.28 2.62 1.67
C PHE A 768 5.15 1.65 2.84
N GLY A 769 6.25 1.42 3.56
CA GLY A 769 6.33 0.56 4.73
C GLY A 769 5.57 1.12 5.93
N SER A 770 5.48 0.32 6.98
CA SER A 770 4.96 0.74 8.28
C SER A 770 5.65 -0.04 9.39
N GLN A 771 5.58 0.46 10.63
CA GLN A 771 6.29 -0.05 11.83
C GLN A 771 5.99 -1.52 12.23
N ASN A 772 5.13 -2.21 11.47
CA ASN A 772 4.76 -3.61 11.68
C ASN A 772 4.93 -4.44 10.39
N GLY A 773 5.76 -3.98 9.45
CA GLY A 773 6.09 -4.66 8.19
C GLY A 773 4.94 -4.80 7.21
N THR A 774 3.83 -4.09 7.43
CA THR A 774 2.76 -4.00 6.44
C THR A 774 2.97 -2.81 5.51
N PHE A 775 2.42 -2.89 4.30
CA PHE A 775 2.55 -1.82 3.32
C PHE A 775 1.23 -1.06 3.12
N PHE A 776 1.33 0.26 2.98
CA PHE A 776 0.23 1.14 2.64
C PHE A 776 -0.22 0.99 1.18
N ASP A 777 -1.33 1.63 0.81
CA ASP A 777 -1.78 1.72 -0.58
C ASP A 777 -0.66 2.25 -1.49
N GLN A 778 -0.42 1.54 -2.60
CA GLN A 778 0.63 1.87 -3.54
C GLN A 778 0.43 3.25 -4.19
N ILE A 779 1.52 3.98 -4.40
CA ILE A 779 1.57 5.18 -5.23
C ILE A 779 2.14 4.79 -6.59
N THR A 780 1.45 5.15 -7.67
CA THR A 780 1.84 4.80 -9.05
C THR A 780 2.33 6.01 -9.82
N PHE A 781 3.54 5.92 -10.37
CA PHE A 781 4.18 6.93 -11.21
C PHE A 781 4.24 6.43 -12.66
N THR A 782 3.59 7.11 -13.59
CA THR A 782 3.72 6.79 -15.02
C THR A 782 5.03 7.36 -15.55
N VAL A 783 5.99 6.48 -15.83
CA VAL A 783 7.31 6.83 -16.38
C VAL A 783 7.34 6.86 -17.92
N GLY A 784 6.37 6.20 -18.56
CA GLY A 784 6.22 6.18 -20.01
C GLY A 784 7.18 5.20 -20.70
N GLY A 785 6.71 4.52 -21.76
CA GLY A 785 7.41 3.35 -22.28
C GLY A 785 7.37 2.16 -21.33
N ALA A 786 8.01 1.06 -21.70
CA ALA A 786 7.94 -0.17 -20.92
C ALA A 786 9.19 -0.28 -20.00
N PRO A 787 9.10 0.07 -18.71
CA PRO A 787 10.27 0.04 -17.81
C PRO A 787 10.75 -1.41 -17.68
N LEU A 788 12.04 -1.63 -17.92
CA LEU A 788 12.65 -2.94 -17.96
C LEU A 788 13.22 -3.32 -16.60
N ALA A 789 14.19 -2.55 -16.09
CA ALA A 789 14.82 -2.74 -14.78
C ALA A 789 14.92 -1.41 -14.01
N ILE A 790 14.98 -1.53 -12.68
CA ILE A 790 15.12 -0.42 -11.72
C ILE A 790 16.26 -0.71 -10.74
N ALA A 791 16.93 0.34 -10.28
CA ALA A 791 17.88 0.31 -9.16
C ALA A 791 17.78 1.62 -8.36
N THR A 792 18.44 1.69 -7.21
CA THR A 792 18.41 2.84 -6.30
C THR A 792 19.81 3.20 -5.80
N GLY A 793 19.97 4.46 -5.39
CA GLY A 793 21.19 5.07 -4.85
C GLY A 793 20.92 6.54 -4.55
N ASP A 794 21.89 7.26 -4.00
CA ASP A 794 21.82 8.71 -3.84
C ASP A 794 22.57 9.38 -5.00
N PHE A 795 21.84 9.91 -5.99
CA PHE A 795 22.42 10.48 -7.21
C PHE A 795 22.68 11.99 -7.09
N ASN A 796 22.30 12.64 -5.98
CA ASN A 796 22.41 14.09 -5.80
C ASN A 796 23.07 14.52 -4.47
N ASN A 797 23.50 13.54 -3.66
CA ASN A 797 24.13 13.68 -2.35
C ASN A 797 23.26 14.45 -1.32
N ASP A 798 21.92 14.35 -1.42
CA ASP A 798 20.98 14.89 -0.41
C ASP A 798 20.62 13.88 0.69
N LYS A 799 21.18 12.66 0.62
CA LYS A 799 21.03 11.53 1.54
C LYS A 799 19.69 10.83 1.51
N LYS A 800 18.93 10.99 0.42
CA LYS A 800 17.71 10.24 0.18
C LYS A 800 17.93 9.27 -0.95
N LEU A 801 17.16 8.19 -0.95
CA LEU A 801 17.17 7.22 -2.03
C LEU A 801 16.42 7.76 -3.25
N ASP A 802 17.16 7.87 -4.34
CA ASP A 802 16.69 8.15 -5.69
C ASP A 802 16.45 6.84 -6.45
N LEU A 803 15.85 6.91 -7.65
CA LEU A 803 15.62 5.74 -8.51
C LEU A 803 16.24 5.94 -9.88
N VAL A 804 16.87 4.89 -10.44
CA VAL A 804 17.28 4.83 -11.85
C VAL A 804 16.46 3.77 -12.58
N VAL A 805 15.99 4.11 -13.79
CA VAL A 805 14.98 3.37 -14.55
C VAL A 805 15.45 3.20 -16.00
N THR A 806 15.49 1.95 -16.46
CA THR A 806 15.78 1.61 -17.87
C THR A 806 14.51 1.19 -18.59
N PHE A 807 14.44 1.37 -19.92
CA PHE A 807 13.21 1.19 -20.69
C PHE A 807 13.44 0.39 -21.97
N GLN A 808 12.59 -0.59 -22.25
CA GLN A 808 12.70 -1.44 -23.42
C GLN A 808 12.70 -0.63 -24.73
N LYS A 809 13.71 -0.86 -25.59
CA LYS A 809 13.88 -0.21 -26.92
C LYS A 809 13.95 1.33 -26.90
N GLN A 810 14.18 1.95 -25.76
CA GLN A 810 14.41 3.39 -25.67
C GLN A 810 15.91 3.68 -25.54
N ALA A 811 16.33 4.77 -26.17
CA ALA A 811 17.72 5.26 -26.21
C ALA A 811 18.03 6.21 -25.04
N PHE A 812 17.48 5.93 -23.86
CA PHE A 812 17.69 6.72 -22.65
C PHE A 812 17.32 5.94 -21.41
N LEU A 813 17.93 6.32 -20.29
CA LEU A 813 17.46 5.97 -18.94
C LEU A 813 16.94 7.24 -18.25
N ILE A 814 16.14 7.05 -17.20
CA ILE A 814 15.64 8.12 -16.35
C ILE A 814 16.18 7.92 -14.93
N ILE A 815 16.69 8.99 -14.33
CA ILE A 815 16.89 9.10 -12.89
C ILE A 815 15.76 9.96 -12.33
N LEU A 816 15.15 9.49 -11.26
CA LEU A 816 14.10 10.13 -10.48
C LEU A 816 14.71 10.58 -9.15
N LEU A 817 15.02 11.86 -9.00
CA LEU A 817 15.61 12.45 -7.80
C LEU A 817 14.55 12.79 -6.75
N ASN A 818 14.71 12.27 -5.53
CA ASN A 818 13.74 12.31 -4.44
C ASN A 818 13.74 13.67 -3.71
N THR A 819 13.03 14.66 -4.22
CA THR A 819 13.06 16.01 -3.61
C THR A 819 12.16 16.16 -2.37
N CYS A 820 11.74 15.06 -1.74
CA CYS A 820 10.70 15.06 -0.71
C CYS A 820 11.02 15.99 0.47
N ASN A 821 10.03 16.82 0.82
CA ASN A 821 9.91 17.46 2.13
C ASN A 821 8.52 17.07 2.68
N PHE A 822 8.41 16.82 3.98
CA PHE A 822 7.24 16.12 4.54
C PHE A 822 5.94 16.92 4.68
N GLY A 823 4.84 16.41 4.11
CA GLY A 823 3.47 16.73 4.55
C GLY A 823 2.35 16.64 3.50
N ARG A 824 1.74 15.45 3.37
CA ARG A 824 0.44 15.09 2.74
C ARG A 824 -0.01 15.85 1.47
N ARG A 825 -0.52 15.18 0.43
CA ARG A 825 -0.13 13.97 -0.35
C ARG A 825 -0.88 14.19 -1.70
N GLU A 826 -0.28 14.98 -2.59
CA GLU A 826 -0.62 15.07 -4.02
C GLU A 826 0.74 15.22 -4.75
N PHE A 827 0.90 14.64 -5.93
CA PHE A 827 2.23 14.50 -6.57
C PHE A 827 2.17 14.81 -8.06
N VAL A 828 3.24 15.42 -8.58
CA VAL A 828 3.39 15.85 -9.97
C VAL A 828 4.84 15.56 -10.41
N MET A 829 5.01 15.06 -11.63
CA MET A 829 6.33 14.97 -12.28
C MET A 829 6.65 16.33 -12.93
N GLU A 830 7.79 16.95 -12.59
CA GLU A 830 8.27 18.17 -13.25
C GLU A 830 9.53 17.88 -14.08
N GLU A 831 9.48 18.22 -15.38
CA GLU A 831 10.55 17.95 -16.35
C GLU A 831 11.50 19.16 -16.43
N LYS A 832 12.75 19.00 -15.96
CA LYS A 832 13.81 20.01 -16.16
C LYS A 832 14.25 20.00 -17.63
N THR A 833 13.72 20.94 -18.41
CA THR A 833 14.11 21.14 -19.81
C THR A 833 15.51 21.74 -19.95
N HIS A 834 16.53 20.90 -19.89
CA HIS A 834 17.88 21.28 -20.33
C HIS A 834 17.96 21.27 -21.86
N LEU A 835 18.10 22.48 -22.43
CA LEU A 835 18.49 22.76 -23.80
C LEU A 835 19.60 23.83 -23.78
N PRO A 836 20.49 23.91 -24.80
CA PRO A 836 20.49 23.13 -26.04
C PRO A 836 21.70 22.18 -26.17
N ILE A 837 21.60 21.31 -27.17
CA ILE A 837 22.72 20.61 -27.81
C ILE A 837 23.46 21.62 -28.72
N GLU A 838 24.79 21.62 -28.71
CA GLU A 838 25.63 22.02 -29.86
C GLU A 838 26.29 20.78 -30.49
#